data_AF-A0A453RVQ2-F1
#
_entry.id   AF-A0A453RVQ2-F1
#
_cell.length_a   1.000
_cell.length_b   1.000
_cell.length_c   1.000
_cell.angle_alpha   90.00
_cell.angle_beta   90.00
_cell.angle_gamma   90.00
#
_symmetry.space_group_name_H-M   'P 1'
#
loop_
_entity.id
_entity.type
_entity.pdbx_description
1 polymer ?
#
loop_
_entity_poly.entity_id
_entity_poly.type
_entity_poly.pdbx_seq_one_letter_code
_entity_poly.pdbx_strand_id
1 'polypeptide(L)'
;KLLKTEHLLWQLYSIEKDMEAIEAELEDDRRSLQQAREDNQSSDNGLAAKRKEQSAFLKKITLCEKSMSKKKVDIDKKQPELLRLKEQISRLKSKIKSCNKEIDKKKDDNNKHLEEMKRLQSALADVTSAIEELNEQGQDKGVKLQLADDQVQEYHRIKEDAGMRTAKLRDEKEVLDKELNADIEAKKNLEENMQQLRSRVDEISSQESELQTKLNKILHSIPKHEDELTRLREDHNKIAKERQSSGAKYLTLKQKVDEIDTQLRELKAVKHESERDARFSETVKSLKRLFPGVHGRMTELCRPSQKKYNLAVTVAMGKFMDAVVVEDESTGKECIKYLKEQRLPPQTFIPLQSIRVKPITERLRTLGGSAQLIFDVIQFDRALEKAVLYAVGNTLVCDKLDEAKTLSWSGERYKVVTVDGILLTKSGTMTGGVSGGMEARSNKWDDSRIESLKKKKSKLEAEMSELGSPRELQRKELAVSEKITGLEKKLHYSNVEQNNLKEKLHKLASEKRNIEKEIDHLEPGKEELESRLAKNEREVRKREKKINEIVDRIYKDFSMSVGVKNIREYEEKQLKDAQALQERKLSLSNQLSKLKYQLEYEQKRDMHAPIAKLNNTHETLEKELKGLQERETRAKADAEHISNQMEELKAEAEDWKLKSDECETAIEELKKQNDSVAAALAKLDRQVKLKV
;
A
#
# COMPACT_ATOMS: atom_id res chain seq x y z
N LYS A 1 -101.69 -30.91 -24.88
CA LYS A 1 -101.08 -29.80 -25.67
C LYS A 1 -100.83 -28.58 -24.79
N LEU A 2 -101.82 -28.09 -24.03
CA LEU A 2 -101.67 -26.94 -23.10
C LEU A 2 -100.52 -27.04 -22.08
N LEU A 3 -100.35 -28.17 -21.39
CA LEU A 3 -99.26 -28.33 -20.40
C LEU A 3 -97.84 -28.22 -21.00
N LYS A 4 -97.65 -28.58 -22.28
CA LYS A 4 -96.34 -28.45 -22.95
C LYS A 4 -96.02 -26.99 -23.27
N THR A 5 -97.04 -26.22 -23.68
CA THR A 5 -96.91 -24.79 -23.94
C THR A 5 -96.67 -23.98 -22.68
N GLU A 6 -97.34 -24.29 -21.56
CA GLU A 6 -97.08 -23.64 -20.26
C GLU A 6 -95.68 -23.95 -19.72
N HIS A 7 -95.20 -25.18 -19.87
CA HIS A 7 -93.83 -25.54 -19.48
C HIS A 7 -92.76 -24.80 -20.31
N LEU A 8 -92.97 -24.64 -21.62
CA LEU A 8 -92.09 -23.88 -22.50
C LEU A 8 -92.11 -22.37 -22.18
N LEU A 9 -93.28 -21.81 -21.86
CA LEU A 9 -93.43 -20.42 -21.41
C LEU A 9 -92.74 -20.16 -20.07
N TRP A 10 -92.85 -21.10 -19.12
CA TRP A 10 -92.13 -21.03 -17.84
C TRP A 10 -90.61 -21.14 -18.04
N GLN A 11 -90.14 -22.02 -18.94
CA GLN A 11 -88.72 -22.10 -19.29
C GLN A 11 -88.22 -20.82 -19.94
N LEU A 12 -88.98 -20.21 -20.85
CA LEU A 12 -88.65 -18.92 -21.45
C LEU A 12 -88.57 -17.81 -20.40
N TYR A 13 -89.57 -17.71 -19.51
CA TYR A 13 -89.56 -16.73 -18.42
C TYR A 13 -88.39 -16.92 -17.45
N SER A 14 -88.02 -18.16 -17.14
CA SER A 14 -86.84 -18.47 -16.31
C SER A 14 -85.56 -18.04 -17.01
N ILE A 15 -85.43 -18.33 -18.32
CA ILE A 15 -84.27 -17.91 -19.13
C ILE A 15 -84.19 -16.38 -19.21
N GLU A 16 -85.32 -15.69 -19.38
CA GLU A 16 -85.39 -14.22 -19.39
C GLU A 16 -84.92 -13.62 -18.05
N LYS A 17 -85.40 -14.18 -16.93
CA LYS A 17 -84.97 -13.75 -15.60
C LYS A 17 -83.51 -14.04 -15.31
N ASP A 18 -83.01 -15.18 -15.78
CA ASP A 18 -81.59 -15.55 -15.67
C ASP A 18 -80.73 -14.64 -16.55
N MET A 19 -81.21 -14.24 -17.74
CA MET A 19 -80.55 -13.25 -18.60
C MET A 19 -80.50 -11.86 -17.94
N GLU A 20 -81.60 -11.36 -17.39
CA GLU A 20 -81.62 -10.08 -16.66
C GLU A 20 -80.69 -10.08 -15.45
N ALA A 21 -80.63 -11.21 -14.70
CA ALA A 21 -79.72 -11.36 -13.58
C ALA A 21 -78.25 -11.38 -14.02
N ILE A 22 -77.93 -12.11 -15.10
CA ILE A 22 -76.58 -12.15 -15.67
C ILE A 22 -76.18 -10.78 -16.22
N GLU A 23 -77.09 -10.05 -16.89
CA GLU A 23 -76.84 -8.70 -17.41
C GLU A 23 -76.55 -7.69 -16.29
N ALA A 24 -77.33 -7.72 -15.19
CA ALA A 24 -77.08 -6.88 -14.02
C ALA A 24 -75.73 -7.19 -13.36
N GLU A 25 -75.38 -8.48 -13.23
CA GLU A 25 -74.05 -8.88 -12.75
C GLU A 25 -72.92 -8.46 -13.72
N LEU A 26 -73.18 -8.47 -15.03
CA LEU A 26 -72.23 -8.05 -16.06
C LEU A 26 -71.97 -6.54 -16.00
N GLU A 27 -72.99 -5.73 -15.73
CA GLU A 27 -72.84 -4.29 -15.51
C GLU A 27 -72.02 -3.98 -14.26
N ASP A 28 -72.23 -4.71 -13.17
CA ASP A 28 -71.48 -4.52 -11.92
C ASP A 28 -70.02 -4.97 -12.05
N ASP A 29 -69.77 -6.09 -12.73
CA ASP A 29 -68.42 -6.56 -13.07
C ASP A 29 -67.72 -5.59 -14.04
N ARG A 30 -68.44 -4.98 -15.00
CA ARG A 30 -67.91 -3.95 -15.90
C ARG A 30 -67.54 -2.65 -15.16
N ARG A 31 -68.35 -2.20 -14.21
CA ARG A 31 -68.01 -1.04 -13.34
C ARG A 31 -66.78 -1.33 -12.50
N SER A 32 -66.72 -2.52 -11.90
CA SER A 32 -65.58 -2.97 -11.09
C SER A 32 -64.29 -3.07 -11.92
N LEU A 33 -64.40 -3.53 -13.17
CA LEU A 33 -63.29 -3.56 -14.13
C LEU A 33 -62.82 -2.15 -14.51
N GLN A 34 -63.75 -1.23 -14.75
CA GLN A 34 -63.46 0.18 -15.07
C GLN A 34 -62.69 0.84 -13.91
N GLN A 35 -63.18 0.69 -12.68
CA GLN A 35 -62.52 1.21 -11.48
C GLN A 35 -61.10 0.64 -11.32
N ALA A 36 -60.95 -0.68 -11.47
CA ALA A 36 -59.63 -1.32 -11.38
C ALA A 36 -58.66 -0.85 -12.49
N ARG A 37 -59.15 -0.48 -13.69
CA ARG A 37 -58.33 0.11 -14.76
C ARG A 37 -57.83 1.51 -14.38
N GLU A 38 -58.70 2.33 -13.79
CA GLU A 38 -58.34 3.67 -13.32
C GLU A 38 -57.33 3.61 -12.16
N ASP A 39 -57.52 2.67 -11.22
CA ASP A 39 -56.59 2.43 -10.11
C ASP A 39 -55.21 1.94 -10.59
N ASN A 40 -55.18 1.08 -11.62
CA ASN A 40 -53.92 0.63 -12.23
C ASN A 40 -53.21 1.77 -12.98
N GLN A 41 -53.97 2.57 -13.73
CA GLN A 41 -53.41 3.70 -14.48
C GLN A 41 -52.87 4.80 -13.55
N SER A 42 -53.54 5.06 -12.43
CA SER A 42 -53.05 6.00 -11.41
C SER A 42 -51.78 5.47 -10.71
N SER A 43 -51.72 4.18 -10.40
CA SER A 43 -50.54 3.52 -9.83
C SER A 43 -49.35 3.53 -10.80
N ASP A 44 -49.57 3.24 -12.08
CA ASP A 44 -48.55 3.33 -13.15
C ASP A 44 -47.99 4.76 -13.29
N ASN A 45 -48.87 5.76 -13.25
CA ASN A 45 -48.47 7.17 -13.28
C ASN A 45 -47.64 7.56 -12.05
N GLY A 46 -48.02 7.07 -10.85
CA GLY A 46 -47.26 7.24 -9.62
C GLY A 46 -45.85 6.62 -9.70
N LEU A 47 -45.76 5.40 -10.24
CA LEU A 47 -44.48 4.72 -10.50
C LEU A 47 -43.59 5.50 -11.48
N ALA A 48 -44.18 6.02 -12.56
CA ALA A 48 -43.46 6.82 -13.54
C ALA A 48 -42.93 8.13 -12.93
N ALA A 49 -43.73 8.81 -12.11
CA ALA A 49 -43.33 10.03 -11.41
C ALA A 49 -42.17 9.78 -10.43
N LYS A 50 -42.27 8.73 -9.59
CA LYS A 50 -41.20 8.38 -8.63
C LYS A 50 -39.91 7.94 -9.30
N ARG A 51 -39.98 7.19 -10.40
CA ARG A 51 -38.80 6.86 -11.23
C ARG A 51 -38.14 8.11 -11.81
N LYS A 52 -38.93 9.11 -12.23
CA LYS A 52 -38.40 10.38 -12.73
C LYS A 52 -37.69 11.16 -11.63
N GLU A 53 -38.25 11.23 -10.42
CA GLU A 53 -37.62 11.82 -9.23
C GLU A 53 -36.30 11.12 -8.88
N GLN A 54 -36.29 9.79 -8.80
CA GLN A 54 -35.08 9.01 -8.54
C GLN A 54 -33.99 9.30 -9.60
N SER A 55 -34.35 9.36 -10.88
CA SER A 55 -33.41 9.70 -11.95
C SER A 55 -32.83 11.12 -11.81
N ALA A 56 -33.60 12.07 -11.27
CA ALA A 56 -33.14 13.42 -11.02
C ALA A 56 -32.14 13.48 -9.85
N PHE A 57 -32.38 12.72 -8.78
CA PHE A 57 -31.43 12.58 -7.67
C PHE A 57 -30.12 11.91 -8.10
N LEU A 58 -30.19 10.82 -8.88
CA LEU A 58 -29.00 10.17 -9.43
C LEU A 58 -28.17 11.12 -10.32
N LYS A 59 -28.81 12.01 -11.09
CA LYS A 59 -28.11 13.06 -11.85
C LYS A 59 -27.42 14.08 -10.96
N LYS A 60 -28.04 14.47 -9.84
CA LYS A 60 -27.41 15.39 -8.86
C LYS A 60 -26.22 14.74 -8.17
N ILE A 61 -26.34 13.47 -7.76
CA ILE A 61 -25.23 12.70 -7.17
C ILE A 61 -24.04 12.66 -8.14
N THR A 62 -24.27 12.32 -9.42
CA THR A 62 -23.19 12.29 -10.42
C THR A 62 -22.58 13.67 -10.71
N LEU A 63 -23.34 14.77 -10.57
CA LEU A 63 -22.81 16.13 -10.66
C LEU A 63 -21.93 16.50 -9.46
N CYS A 64 -22.35 16.13 -8.24
CA CYS A 64 -21.56 16.30 -7.02
C CYS A 64 -20.27 15.48 -7.12
N GLU A 65 -20.33 14.21 -7.51
CA GLU A 65 -19.16 13.33 -7.69
C GLU A 65 -18.17 13.89 -8.74
N LYS A 66 -18.66 14.41 -9.87
CA LYS A 66 -17.81 15.07 -10.88
C LYS A 66 -17.14 16.32 -10.32
N SER A 67 -17.86 17.12 -9.53
CA SER A 67 -17.33 18.33 -8.91
C SER A 67 -16.29 18.00 -7.84
N MET A 68 -16.53 16.97 -7.02
CA MET A 68 -15.57 16.42 -6.07
C MET A 68 -14.31 15.90 -6.79
N SER A 69 -14.46 15.20 -7.91
CA SER A 69 -13.31 14.74 -8.69
C SER A 69 -12.46 15.89 -9.23
N LYS A 70 -13.07 17.01 -9.64
CA LYS A 70 -12.34 18.21 -10.07
C LYS A 70 -11.59 18.86 -8.90
N LYS A 71 -12.27 19.05 -7.77
CA LYS A 71 -11.68 19.65 -6.56
C LYS A 71 -10.56 18.79 -5.98
N LYS A 72 -10.68 17.46 -6.06
CA LYS A 72 -9.62 16.52 -5.69
C LYS A 72 -8.36 16.70 -6.55
N VAL A 73 -8.52 16.83 -7.86
CA VAL A 73 -7.39 17.12 -8.76
C VAL A 73 -6.73 18.46 -8.43
N ASP A 74 -7.50 19.46 -8.00
CA ASP A 74 -6.93 20.76 -7.60
C ASP A 74 -6.15 20.67 -6.28
N ILE A 75 -6.61 19.86 -5.31
CA ILE A 75 -5.85 19.54 -4.08
C ILE A 75 -4.55 18.81 -4.43
N ASP A 76 -4.63 17.79 -5.28
CA ASP A 76 -3.48 16.98 -5.70
C ASP A 76 -2.41 17.83 -6.41
N LYS A 77 -2.81 18.92 -7.09
CA LYS A 77 -1.89 19.91 -7.68
C LYS A 77 -1.23 20.83 -6.65
N LYS A 78 -1.94 21.20 -5.58
CA LYS A 78 -1.44 22.10 -4.52
C LYS A 78 -0.51 21.39 -3.54
N GLN A 79 -0.66 20.09 -3.35
CA GLN A 79 0.16 19.28 -2.45
C GLN A 79 1.67 19.26 -2.79
N PRO A 80 2.11 19.06 -4.06
CA PRO A 80 3.52 19.15 -4.43
C PRO A 80 4.07 20.59 -4.34
N GLU A 81 3.24 21.61 -4.59
CA GLU A 81 3.63 23.01 -4.40
C GLU A 81 3.94 23.30 -2.93
N LEU A 82 3.10 22.83 -2.01
CA LEU A 82 3.31 22.92 -0.56
C LEU A 82 4.57 22.19 -0.09
N LEU A 83 4.83 20.99 -0.61
CA LEU A 83 6.05 20.24 -0.29
C LEU A 83 7.30 20.99 -0.76
N ARG A 84 7.27 21.55 -1.98
CA ARG A 84 8.38 22.32 -2.54
C ARG A 84 8.64 23.60 -1.73
N LEU A 85 7.59 24.31 -1.33
CA LEU A 85 7.73 25.51 -0.47
C LEU A 85 8.31 25.16 0.90
N LYS A 86 7.83 24.08 1.55
CA LYS A 86 8.38 23.61 2.83
C LYS A 86 9.86 23.24 2.73
N GLU A 87 10.25 22.57 1.65
CA GLU A 87 11.66 22.22 1.43
C GLU A 87 12.53 23.48 1.23
N GLN A 88 12.06 24.44 0.43
CA GLN A 88 12.76 25.72 0.24
C GLN A 88 12.91 26.49 1.55
N ILE A 89 11.86 26.55 2.37
CA ILE A 89 11.86 27.18 3.71
C ILE A 89 12.87 26.47 4.62
N SER A 90 12.90 25.13 4.63
CA SER A 90 13.85 24.35 5.43
C SER A 90 15.31 24.64 5.01
N ARG A 91 15.59 24.63 3.70
CA ARG A 91 16.91 24.96 3.15
C ARG A 91 17.35 26.38 3.54
N LEU A 92 16.46 27.37 3.43
CA LEU A 92 16.74 28.75 3.83
C LEU A 92 16.95 28.89 5.34
N LYS A 93 16.14 28.24 6.17
CA LYS A 93 16.35 28.20 7.63
C LYS A 93 17.72 27.62 7.99
N SER A 94 18.15 26.56 7.30
CA SER A 94 19.50 26.00 7.49
C SER A 94 20.59 26.98 7.07
N LYS A 95 20.43 27.69 5.95
CA LYS A 95 21.38 28.71 5.49
C LYS A 95 21.48 29.88 6.47
N ILE A 96 20.35 30.38 6.97
CA ILE A 96 20.28 31.43 7.99
C ILE A 96 21.00 30.96 9.27
N LYS A 97 20.78 29.71 9.69
CA LYS A 97 21.46 29.15 10.86
C LYS A 97 22.98 29.06 10.68
N SER A 98 23.45 28.67 9.49
CA SER A 98 24.88 28.65 9.19
C SER A 98 25.47 30.06 9.13
N CYS A 99 24.77 31.01 8.50
CA CYS A 99 25.16 32.42 8.43
C CYS A 99 25.24 33.05 9.83
N ASN A 100 24.27 32.79 10.71
CA ASN A 100 24.32 33.22 12.11
C ASN A 100 25.52 32.67 12.86
N LYS A 101 25.83 31.38 12.70
CA LYS A 101 27.04 30.79 13.29
C LYS A 101 28.32 31.44 12.79
N GLU A 102 28.39 31.83 11.52
CA GLU A 102 29.53 32.54 10.96
C GLU A 102 29.63 33.98 11.49
N ILE A 103 28.49 34.68 11.62
CA ILE A 103 28.41 36.00 12.25
C ILE A 103 28.91 35.92 13.71
N ASP A 104 28.44 34.95 14.48
CA ASP A 104 28.83 34.78 15.88
C ASP A 104 30.33 34.49 16.01
N LYS A 105 30.87 33.59 15.18
CA LYS A 105 32.33 33.33 15.12
C LYS A 105 33.11 34.59 14.78
N LYS A 106 32.66 35.39 13.82
CA LYS A 106 33.34 36.63 13.43
C LYS A 106 33.22 37.72 14.50
N LYS A 107 32.12 37.78 15.24
CA LYS A 107 31.97 38.64 16.42
C LYS A 107 32.91 38.20 17.54
N ASP A 108 33.03 36.90 17.80
CA ASP A 108 33.98 36.36 18.77
C ASP A 108 35.42 36.65 18.37
N ASP A 109 35.77 36.47 17.09
CA ASP A 109 37.09 36.84 16.55
C ASP A 109 37.34 38.35 16.77
N ASN A 110 36.36 39.21 16.45
CA ASN A 110 36.46 40.65 16.67
C ASN A 110 36.62 41.03 18.15
N ASN A 111 35.95 40.33 19.07
CA ASN A 111 36.11 40.54 20.50
C ASN A 111 37.52 40.14 20.97
N LYS A 112 38.05 39.01 20.49
CA LYS A 112 39.44 38.61 20.76
C LYS A 112 40.45 39.60 20.18
N HIS A 113 40.20 40.12 18.98
CA HIS A 113 41.01 41.20 18.39
C HIS A 113 40.99 42.45 19.28
N LEU A 114 39.83 42.87 19.79
CA LEU A 114 39.72 44.01 20.71
C LEU A 114 40.45 43.75 22.04
N GLU A 115 40.39 42.53 22.59
CA GLU A 115 41.12 42.14 23.79
C GLU A 115 42.65 42.15 23.55
N GLU A 116 43.10 41.62 22.42
CA GLU A 116 44.52 41.63 22.03
C GLU A 116 45.03 43.07 21.84
N MET A 117 44.23 43.94 21.22
CA MET A 117 44.56 45.37 21.11
C MET A 117 44.71 46.04 22.48
N LYS A 118 43.81 45.74 23.43
CA LYS A 118 43.92 46.25 24.80
C LYS A 118 45.17 45.70 25.51
N ARG A 119 45.49 44.42 25.31
CA ARG A 119 46.70 43.80 25.87
C ARG A 119 47.97 44.44 25.32
N LEU A 120 48.02 44.66 24.00
CA LEU A 120 49.13 45.34 23.34
C LEU A 120 49.26 46.78 23.83
N GLN A 121 48.16 47.51 24.03
CA GLN A 121 48.17 48.86 24.61
C GLN A 121 48.72 48.87 26.04
N SER A 122 48.31 47.93 26.90
CA SER A 122 48.85 47.79 28.26
C SER A 122 50.33 47.47 28.23
N ALA A 123 50.76 46.50 27.42
CA ALA A 123 52.16 46.11 27.30
C ALA A 123 53.04 47.27 26.76
N LEU A 124 52.50 48.11 25.88
CA LEU A 124 53.18 49.30 25.38
C LEU A 124 53.36 50.32 26.51
N ALA A 125 52.36 50.52 27.37
CA ALA A 125 52.46 51.39 28.55
C ALA A 125 53.50 50.86 29.55
N ASP A 126 53.49 49.55 29.84
CA ASP A 126 54.44 48.91 30.76
C ASP A 126 55.89 49.02 30.26
N VAL A 127 56.13 48.77 28.97
CA VAL A 127 57.47 48.91 28.35
C VAL A 127 57.92 50.37 28.31
N THR A 128 56.99 51.31 28.12
CA THR A 128 57.30 52.74 28.14
C THR A 128 57.73 53.17 29.55
N SER A 129 57.01 52.74 30.58
CA SER A 129 57.38 52.97 31.98
C SER A 129 58.73 52.34 32.35
N ALA A 130 59.00 51.12 31.89
CA ALA A 130 60.30 50.46 32.11
C ALA A 130 61.48 51.19 31.43
N ILE A 131 61.25 51.87 30.29
CA ILE A 131 62.25 52.71 29.64
C ILE A 131 62.50 54.01 30.43
N GLU A 132 61.45 54.59 31.02
CA GLU A 132 61.54 55.77 31.88
C GLU A 132 62.33 55.47 33.17
N GLU A 133 62.03 54.36 33.84
CA GLU A 133 62.78 53.90 35.04
C GLU A 133 64.26 53.62 34.73
N LEU A 134 64.58 53.05 33.56
CA LEU A 134 65.97 52.82 33.14
C LEU A 134 66.71 54.10 32.78
N ASN A 135 66.02 55.13 32.29
CA ASN A 135 66.63 56.44 32.04
C ASN A 135 66.97 57.16 33.35
N GLU A 136 66.13 57.03 34.39
CA GLU A 136 66.43 57.55 35.73
C GLU A 136 67.62 56.83 36.38
N GLN A 137 67.68 55.50 36.27
CA GLN A 137 68.82 54.70 36.77
C GLN A 137 70.14 54.96 36.01
N GLY A 138 70.06 55.42 34.76
CA GLY A 138 71.21 55.78 33.94
C GLY A 138 71.87 57.10 34.34
N GLN A 139 71.09 58.10 34.81
CA GLN A 139 71.63 59.38 35.25
C GLN A 139 72.46 59.28 36.54
N ASP A 140 72.07 58.39 37.45
CA ASP A 140 72.72 58.21 38.76
C ASP A 140 74.07 57.46 38.67
N LYS A 141 74.26 56.66 37.61
CA LYS A 141 75.52 55.94 37.33
C LYS A 141 76.49 56.72 36.44
N GLY A 142 76.03 57.76 35.73
CA GLY A 142 76.87 58.59 34.84
C GLY A 142 77.97 59.37 35.57
N VAL A 143 77.78 59.71 36.84
CA VAL A 143 78.74 60.48 37.66
C VAL A 143 79.98 59.67 38.05
N LYS A 144 79.92 58.33 38.03
CA LYS A 144 81.07 57.46 38.37
C LYS A 144 82.02 57.15 37.20
N LEU A 145 81.63 57.44 35.95
CA LEU A 145 82.41 57.08 34.76
C LEU A 145 83.49 58.10 34.36
N GLN A 146 83.47 59.34 34.91
CA GLN A 146 84.46 60.37 34.54
C GLN A 146 85.90 60.06 35.00
N LEU A 147 86.08 59.14 35.97
CA LEU A 147 87.39 58.72 36.47
C LEU A 147 88.03 57.58 35.66
N ALA A 148 87.37 57.10 34.60
CA ALA A 148 87.87 56.05 33.69
C ALA A 148 88.21 56.59 32.28
N ASP A 149 88.19 57.91 32.07
CA ASP A 149 88.22 58.53 30.74
C ASP A 149 89.56 58.29 30.00
N ASP A 150 90.69 58.33 30.71
CA ASP A 150 92.01 58.07 30.09
C ASP A 150 92.22 56.60 29.67
N GLN A 151 91.67 55.65 30.44
CA GLN A 151 91.72 54.22 30.10
C GLN A 151 90.72 53.86 28.99
N VAL A 152 89.60 54.57 28.93
CA VAL A 152 88.59 54.45 27.86
C VAL A 152 89.10 55.07 26.56
N GLN A 153 89.82 56.19 26.59
CA GLN A 153 90.46 56.79 25.41
C GLN A 153 91.57 55.90 24.82
N GLU A 154 92.42 55.30 25.65
CA GLU A 154 93.43 54.35 25.18
C GLU A 154 92.79 53.05 24.65
N TYR A 155 91.73 52.56 25.30
CA TYR A 155 90.90 51.48 24.75
C TYR A 155 90.29 51.87 23.40
N HIS A 156 89.77 53.09 23.23
CA HIS A 156 89.22 53.57 21.95
C HIS A 156 90.29 53.67 20.86
N ARG A 157 91.51 54.13 21.18
CA ARG A 157 92.64 54.15 20.23
C ARG A 157 93.05 52.75 19.79
N ILE A 158 93.18 51.82 20.73
CA ILE A 158 93.54 50.43 20.43
C ILE A 158 92.39 49.72 19.70
N LYS A 159 91.14 50.10 19.98
CA LYS A 159 89.94 49.66 19.26
C LYS A 159 89.85 50.20 17.85
N GLU A 160 90.26 51.44 17.60
CA GLU A 160 90.37 52.01 16.26
C GLU A 160 91.49 51.33 15.45
N ASP A 161 92.65 51.04 16.04
CA ASP A 161 93.74 50.30 15.36
C ASP A 161 93.34 48.83 15.10
N ALA A 162 92.71 48.16 16.07
CA ALA A 162 92.11 46.83 15.86
C ALA A 162 90.99 46.87 14.81
N GLY A 163 90.18 47.93 14.80
CA GLY A 163 89.14 48.19 13.82
C GLY A 163 89.70 48.34 12.41
N MET A 164 90.73 49.18 12.22
CA MET A 164 91.38 49.39 10.92
C MET A 164 92.07 48.12 10.40
N ARG A 165 92.78 47.38 11.24
CA ARG A 165 93.49 46.15 10.84
C ARG A 165 92.55 44.96 10.59
N THR A 166 91.39 44.93 11.24
CA THR A 166 90.38 43.88 11.04
C THR A 166 89.24 44.28 10.10
N ALA A 167 89.14 45.54 9.66
CA ALA A 167 88.06 46.07 8.82
C ALA A 167 87.79 45.18 7.60
N LYS A 168 88.82 44.89 6.79
CA LYS A 168 88.66 44.03 5.60
C LYS A 168 88.13 42.63 5.92
N LEU A 169 88.62 42.02 7.01
CA LEU A 169 88.15 40.68 7.44
C LEU A 169 86.75 40.73 8.05
N ARG A 170 86.37 41.85 8.69
CA ARG A 170 85.03 42.09 9.23
C ARG A 170 84.01 42.33 8.11
N ASP A 171 84.37 43.09 7.08
CA ASP A 171 83.52 43.31 5.90
C ASP A 171 83.30 41.98 5.16
N GLU A 172 84.36 41.19 4.95
CA GLU A 172 84.26 39.84 4.39
C GLU A 172 83.38 38.91 5.25
N LYS A 173 83.49 39.00 6.59
CA LYS A 173 82.64 38.24 7.51
C LYS A 173 81.18 38.70 7.42
N GLU A 174 80.92 40.00 7.38
CA GLU A 174 79.57 40.56 7.32
C GLU A 174 78.84 40.17 6.03
N VAL A 175 79.54 40.14 4.89
CA VAL A 175 78.99 39.64 3.62
C VAL A 175 78.62 38.15 3.77
N LEU A 176 79.52 37.33 4.29
CA LEU A 176 79.26 35.91 4.54
C LEU A 176 78.14 35.67 5.56
N ASP A 177 78.03 36.51 6.59
CA ASP A 177 76.96 36.43 7.61
C ASP A 177 75.60 36.82 7.00
N LYS A 178 75.55 37.80 6.09
CA LYS A 178 74.34 38.14 5.34
C LYS A 178 73.92 37.01 4.40
N GLU A 179 74.88 36.41 3.68
CA GLU A 179 74.63 35.24 2.83
C GLU A 179 74.16 34.03 3.66
N LEU A 180 74.77 33.78 4.82
CA LEU A 180 74.38 32.72 5.74
C LEU A 180 72.94 32.93 6.25
N ASN A 181 72.59 34.15 6.68
CA ASN A 181 71.24 34.46 7.14
C ASN A 181 70.20 34.32 6.01
N ALA A 182 70.52 34.77 4.80
CA ALA A 182 69.64 34.59 3.64
C ALA A 182 69.43 33.10 3.31
N ASP A 183 70.47 32.28 3.41
CA ASP A 183 70.39 30.83 3.21
C ASP A 183 69.60 30.13 4.33
N ILE A 184 69.71 30.60 5.58
CA ILE A 184 68.93 30.08 6.73
C ILE A 184 67.44 30.38 6.51
N GLU A 185 67.09 31.60 6.09
CA GLU A 185 65.71 31.97 5.77
C GLU A 185 65.18 31.18 4.57
N ALA A 186 65.98 31.01 3.51
CA ALA A 186 65.62 30.21 2.35
C ALA A 186 65.37 28.74 2.72
N LYS A 187 66.23 28.15 3.56
CA LYS A 187 66.03 26.79 4.09
C LYS A 187 64.74 26.70 4.90
N LYS A 188 64.51 27.64 5.83
CA LYS A 188 63.31 27.64 6.66
C LYS A 188 62.03 27.72 5.83
N ASN A 189 61.99 28.61 4.83
CA ASN A 189 60.86 28.74 3.93
C ASN A 189 60.61 27.45 3.12
N LEU A 190 61.69 26.79 2.66
CA LEU A 190 61.59 25.52 1.94
C LEU A 190 61.09 24.38 2.85
N GLU A 191 61.58 24.31 4.09
CA GLU A 191 61.12 23.34 5.09
C GLU A 191 59.64 23.56 5.47
N GLU A 192 59.21 24.80 5.65
CA GLU A 192 57.80 25.14 5.88
C GLU A 192 56.92 24.73 4.69
N ASN A 193 57.35 24.98 3.46
CA ASN A 193 56.62 24.55 2.26
C ASN A 193 56.52 23.01 2.17
N MET A 194 57.63 22.30 2.37
CA MET A 194 57.63 20.82 2.41
C MET A 194 56.73 20.29 3.53
N GLN A 195 56.71 20.93 4.71
CA GLN A 195 55.84 20.53 5.81
C GLN A 195 54.36 20.75 5.48
N GLN A 196 54.02 21.86 4.81
CA GLN A 196 52.66 22.11 4.32
C GLN A 196 52.23 21.04 3.31
N LEU A 197 53.07 20.72 2.32
CA LEU A 197 52.79 19.66 1.34
C LEU A 197 52.65 18.28 2.02
N ARG A 198 53.50 17.94 3.00
CA ARG A 198 53.38 16.70 3.78
C ARG A 198 52.07 16.65 4.57
N SER A 199 51.68 17.74 5.22
CA SER A 199 50.40 17.82 5.93
C SER A 199 49.20 17.63 4.98
N ARG A 200 49.31 18.16 3.76
CA ARG A 200 48.29 17.98 2.71
C ARG A 200 48.20 16.52 2.24
N VAL A 201 49.33 15.82 2.12
CA VAL A 201 49.36 14.38 1.81
C VAL A 201 48.66 13.58 2.91
N ASP A 202 48.93 13.90 4.18
CA ASP A 202 48.29 13.23 5.32
C ASP A 202 46.77 13.45 5.32
N GLU A 203 46.30 14.68 5.06
CA GLU A 203 44.87 14.99 4.91
C GLU A 203 44.20 14.17 3.80
N ILE A 204 44.82 14.13 2.62
CA ILE A 204 44.30 13.36 1.48
C ILE A 204 44.28 11.86 1.82
N SER A 205 45.32 11.35 2.49
CA SER A 205 45.39 9.93 2.89
C SER A 205 44.27 9.55 3.88
N SER A 206 43.92 10.45 4.80
CA SER A 206 42.79 10.26 5.72
C SER A 206 41.47 10.22 4.95
N GLN A 207 41.29 11.12 3.99
CA GLN A 207 40.10 11.15 3.13
C GLN A 207 39.98 9.88 2.27
N GLU A 208 41.09 9.39 1.70
CA GLU A 208 41.12 8.12 0.96
C GLU A 208 40.68 6.96 1.86
N SER A 209 41.22 6.85 3.07
CA SER A 209 40.88 5.79 4.03
C SER A 209 39.39 5.79 4.39
N GLU A 210 38.80 6.96 4.62
CA GLU A 210 37.37 7.09 4.90
C GLU A 210 36.50 6.67 3.70
N LEU A 211 36.85 7.14 2.49
CA LEU A 211 36.12 6.80 1.27
C LEU A 211 36.27 5.32 0.92
N GLN A 212 37.43 4.74 1.16
CA GLN A 212 37.70 3.31 0.94
C GLN A 212 36.91 2.44 1.93
N THR A 213 36.76 2.87 3.18
CA THR A 213 35.89 2.22 4.17
C THR A 213 34.42 2.25 3.73
N LYS A 214 33.95 3.40 3.20
CA LYS A 214 32.59 3.53 2.65
C LYS A 214 32.40 2.63 1.42
N LEU A 215 33.38 2.61 0.50
CA LEU A 215 33.36 1.76 -0.68
C LEU A 215 33.30 0.27 -0.31
N ASN A 216 34.09 -0.16 0.68
CA ASN A 216 34.07 -1.53 1.16
C ASN A 216 32.71 -1.92 1.73
N LYS A 217 32.05 -1.05 2.49
CA LYS A 217 30.68 -1.31 3.00
C LYS A 217 29.68 -1.51 1.85
N ILE A 218 29.74 -0.69 0.82
CA ILE A 218 28.87 -0.79 -0.36
C ILE A 218 29.16 -2.09 -1.12
N LEU A 219 30.45 -2.42 -1.34
CA LEU A 219 30.90 -3.66 -1.96
C LEU A 219 30.39 -4.93 -1.24
N HIS A 220 30.31 -4.92 0.09
CA HIS A 220 29.76 -6.04 0.85
C HIS A 220 28.22 -6.12 0.82
N SER A 221 27.54 -5.00 0.52
CA SER A 221 26.07 -4.93 0.48
C SER A 221 25.49 -5.33 -0.87
N ILE A 222 26.18 -5.04 -1.97
CA ILE A 222 25.75 -5.39 -3.34
C ILE A 222 25.47 -6.89 -3.49
N PRO A 223 26.40 -7.83 -3.18
CA PRO A 223 26.16 -9.26 -3.38
C PRO A 223 25.01 -9.77 -2.49
N LYS A 224 24.84 -9.23 -1.28
CA LYS A 224 23.70 -9.58 -0.42
C LYS A 224 22.36 -9.18 -1.05
N HIS A 225 22.30 -7.99 -1.65
CA HIS A 225 21.12 -7.56 -2.39
C HIS A 225 20.93 -8.40 -3.68
N GLU A 226 21.99 -8.78 -4.39
CA GLU A 226 21.89 -9.65 -5.57
C GLU A 226 21.35 -11.05 -5.22
N ASP A 227 21.81 -11.63 -4.11
CA ASP A 227 21.32 -12.91 -3.57
C ASP A 227 19.86 -12.81 -3.11
N GLU A 228 19.47 -11.71 -2.47
CA GLU A 228 18.08 -11.47 -2.08
C GLU A 228 17.18 -11.28 -3.31
N LEU A 229 17.67 -10.57 -4.34
CA LEU A 229 16.97 -10.35 -5.59
C LEU A 229 16.72 -11.66 -6.34
N THR A 230 17.72 -12.53 -6.42
CA THR A 230 17.61 -13.83 -7.07
C THR A 230 16.59 -14.71 -6.35
N ARG A 231 16.64 -14.78 -5.00
CA ARG A 231 15.62 -15.49 -4.20
C ARG A 231 14.21 -14.95 -4.43
N LEU A 232 14.03 -13.63 -4.40
CA LEU A 232 12.72 -13.01 -4.64
C LEU A 232 12.20 -13.28 -6.05
N ARG A 233 13.07 -13.29 -7.07
CA ARG A 233 12.71 -13.63 -8.45
C ARG A 233 12.29 -15.10 -8.59
N GLU A 234 12.97 -16.02 -7.91
CA GLU A 234 12.58 -17.42 -7.86
C GLU A 234 11.20 -17.59 -7.21
N ASP A 235 10.97 -16.93 -6.08
CA ASP A 235 9.68 -16.96 -5.38
C ASP A 235 8.56 -16.33 -6.19
N HIS A 236 8.83 -15.21 -6.87
CA HIS A 236 7.89 -14.60 -7.82
C HIS A 236 7.52 -15.60 -8.93
N ASN A 237 8.50 -16.29 -9.50
CA ASN A 237 8.26 -17.27 -10.55
C ASN A 237 7.47 -18.49 -10.06
N LYS A 238 7.71 -18.96 -8.82
CA LYS A 238 6.91 -20.02 -8.19
C LYS A 238 5.45 -19.58 -8.02
N ILE A 239 5.23 -18.40 -7.42
CA ILE A 239 3.87 -17.85 -7.20
C ILE A 239 3.16 -17.61 -8.54
N ALA A 240 3.84 -17.09 -9.55
CA ALA A 240 3.27 -16.86 -10.87
C ALA A 240 2.83 -18.18 -11.55
N LYS A 241 3.65 -19.23 -11.47
CA LYS A 241 3.30 -20.57 -11.96
C LYS A 241 2.12 -21.16 -11.20
N GLU A 242 2.11 -21.04 -9.87
CA GLU A 242 1.00 -21.47 -9.03
C GLU A 242 -0.29 -20.74 -9.42
N ARG A 243 -0.26 -19.41 -9.56
CA ARG A 243 -1.41 -18.60 -9.99
C ARG A 243 -1.93 -19.03 -11.36
N GLN A 244 -1.04 -19.25 -12.32
CA GLN A 244 -1.45 -19.68 -13.67
C GLN A 244 -2.11 -21.07 -13.62
N SER A 245 -1.51 -22.02 -12.90
CA SER A 245 -2.04 -23.38 -12.78
C SER A 245 -3.38 -23.43 -12.03
N SER A 246 -3.50 -22.72 -10.90
CA SER A 246 -4.73 -22.62 -10.12
C SER A 246 -5.82 -21.85 -10.87
N GLY A 247 -5.45 -20.77 -11.59
CA GLY A 247 -6.37 -20.02 -12.43
C GLY A 247 -6.94 -20.85 -13.59
N ALA A 248 -6.10 -21.64 -14.26
CA ALA A 248 -6.53 -22.56 -15.31
C ALA A 248 -7.49 -23.63 -14.74
N LYS A 249 -7.13 -24.27 -13.61
CA LYS A 249 -8.00 -25.23 -12.93
C LYS A 249 -9.33 -24.62 -12.50
N TYR A 250 -9.32 -23.41 -11.96
CA TYR A 250 -10.52 -22.66 -11.56
C TYR A 250 -11.44 -22.40 -12.76
N LEU A 251 -10.90 -21.96 -13.90
CA LEU A 251 -11.66 -21.75 -15.13
C LEU A 251 -12.30 -23.05 -15.63
N THR A 252 -11.55 -24.16 -15.64
CA THR A 252 -12.08 -25.47 -16.05
C THR A 252 -13.17 -25.97 -15.11
N LEU A 253 -13.01 -25.82 -13.79
CA LEU A 253 -14.05 -26.18 -12.82
C LEU A 253 -15.28 -25.29 -12.98
N LYS A 254 -15.09 -23.99 -13.21
CA LYS A 254 -16.19 -23.05 -13.44
C LYS A 254 -17.01 -23.42 -14.67
N GLN A 255 -16.35 -23.75 -15.77
CA GLN A 255 -17.03 -24.26 -16.97
C GLN A 255 -17.86 -25.51 -16.68
N LYS A 256 -17.31 -26.47 -15.94
CA LYS A 256 -18.05 -27.69 -15.54
C LYS A 256 -19.24 -27.39 -14.62
N VAL A 257 -19.12 -26.42 -13.71
CA VAL A 257 -20.24 -25.99 -12.86
C VAL A 257 -21.32 -25.31 -13.69
N ASP A 258 -20.94 -24.41 -14.61
CA ASP A 258 -21.86 -23.72 -15.52
C ASP A 258 -22.61 -24.72 -16.41
N GLU A 259 -21.93 -25.76 -16.92
CA GLU A 259 -22.54 -26.89 -17.67
C GLU A 259 -23.54 -27.70 -16.83
N ILE A 260 -23.25 -27.96 -15.55
CA ILE A 260 -24.21 -28.63 -14.67
C ILE A 260 -25.40 -27.72 -14.37
N ASP A 261 -25.17 -26.40 -14.24
CA ASP A 261 -26.24 -25.43 -14.01
C ASP A 261 -27.15 -25.23 -15.21
N THR A 262 -26.65 -25.35 -16.44
CA THR A 262 -27.51 -25.40 -17.63
C THR A 262 -28.32 -26.69 -17.65
N GLN A 263 -27.72 -27.85 -17.40
CA GLN A 263 -28.44 -29.13 -17.30
C GLN A 263 -29.52 -29.13 -16.20
N LEU A 264 -29.23 -28.54 -15.03
CA LEU A 264 -30.20 -28.39 -13.95
C LEU A 264 -31.33 -27.42 -14.32
N ARG A 265 -31.05 -26.37 -15.09
CA ARG A 265 -32.08 -25.44 -15.59
C ARG A 265 -32.99 -26.10 -16.61
N GLU A 266 -32.45 -26.86 -17.55
CA GLU A 266 -33.23 -27.62 -18.53
C GLU A 266 -34.16 -28.64 -17.84
N LEU A 267 -33.64 -29.43 -16.89
CA LEU A 267 -34.45 -30.39 -16.13
C LEU A 267 -35.51 -29.73 -15.25
N LYS A 268 -35.24 -28.51 -14.75
CA LYS A 268 -36.24 -27.72 -14.01
C LYS A 268 -37.31 -27.14 -14.93
N ALA A 269 -36.95 -26.67 -16.12
CA ALA A 269 -37.90 -26.15 -17.10
C ALA A 269 -38.93 -27.21 -17.51
N VAL A 270 -38.48 -28.45 -17.76
CA VAL A 270 -39.36 -29.59 -18.04
C VAL A 270 -40.31 -29.91 -16.88
N LYS A 271 -39.89 -29.67 -15.62
CA LYS A 271 -40.76 -29.83 -14.45
C LYS A 271 -41.80 -28.70 -14.29
N HIS A 272 -41.50 -27.50 -14.78
CA HIS A 272 -42.38 -26.33 -14.67
C HIS A 272 -43.49 -26.30 -15.74
N GLU A 273 -43.47 -27.16 -16.76
CA GLU A 273 -44.54 -27.26 -17.77
C GLU A 273 -45.89 -27.76 -17.23
N SER A 274 -45.97 -28.25 -15.98
CA SER A 274 -47.25 -28.54 -15.33
C SER A 274 -47.50 -27.59 -14.15
N GLU A 275 -47.94 -26.36 -14.46
CA GLU A 275 -48.38 -25.36 -13.46
C GLU A 275 -49.40 -25.96 -12.45
N ARG A 276 -50.18 -26.96 -12.88
CA ARG A 276 -51.08 -27.73 -12.02
C ARG A 276 -50.34 -28.58 -10.97
N ASP A 277 -49.24 -29.24 -11.33
CA ASP A 277 -48.49 -30.12 -10.41
C ASP A 277 -47.68 -29.30 -9.39
N ALA A 278 -47.17 -28.13 -9.79
CA ALA A 278 -46.53 -27.19 -8.87
C ALA A 278 -47.51 -26.69 -7.80
N ARG A 279 -48.70 -26.23 -8.22
CA ARG A 279 -49.79 -25.83 -7.31
C ARG A 279 -50.25 -26.99 -6.42
N PHE A 280 -50.27 -28.22 -6.93
CA PHE A 280 -50.67 -29.40 -6.17
C PHE A 280 -49.63 -29.78 -5.10
N SER A 281 -48.34 -29.74 -5.44
CA SER A 281 -47.23 -29.97 -4.50
C SER A 281 -47.17 -28.92 -3.40
N GLU A 282 -47.40 -27.64 -3.73
CA GLU A 282 -47.50 -26.54 -2.76
C GLU A 282 -48.72 -26.69 -1.83
N THR A 283 -49.86 -27.12 -2.39
CA THR A 283 -51.06 -27.44 -1.61
C THR A 283 -50.78 -28.53 -0.58
N VAL A 284 -50.12 -29.62 -0.99
CA VAL A 284 -49.80 -30.75 -0.10
C VAL A 284 -48.80 -30.33 0.97
N LYS A 285 -47.80 -29.50 0.65
CA LYS A 285 -46.87 -28.93 1.64
C LYS A 285 -47.60 -28.07 2.67
N SER A 286 -48.58 -27.28 2.23
CA SER A 286 -49.42 -26.47 3.11
C SER A 286 -50.25 -27.36 4.03
N LEU A 287 -50.86 -28.43 3.50
CA LEU A 287 -51.61 -29.41 4.29
C LEU A 287 -50.71 -30.13 5.32
N LYS A 288 -49.50 -30.55 4.94
CA LYS A 288 -48.50 -31.15 5.85
C LYS A 288 -48.11 -30.21 6.99
N ARG A 289 -48.03 -28.90 6.73
CA ARG A 289 -47.67 -27.90 7.74
C ARG A 289 -48.83 -27.62 8.70
N LEU A 290 -50.06 -27.61 8.21
CA LEU A 290 -51.25 -27.27 8.99
C LEU A 290 -51.81 -28.47 9.77
N PHE A 291 -51.68 -29.68 9.22
CA PHE A 291 -52.25 -30.89 9.79
C PHE A 291 -51.15 -31.96 9.94
N PRO A 292 -50.66 -32.24 11.16
CA PRO A 292 -49.54 -33.16 11.39
C PRO A 292 -49.83 -34.61 11.00
N GLY A 293 -51.09 -35.02 10.92
CA GLY A 293 -51.52 -36.36 10.48
C GLY A 293 -51.48 -36.59 8.96
N VAL A 294 -50.84 -35.71 8.17
CA VAL A 294 -50.72 -35.85 6.71
C VAL A 294 -49.32 -36.37 6.34
N HIS A 295 -49.23 -37.61 5.86
CA HIS A 295 -47.95 -38.23 5.46
C HIS A 295 -47.46 -37.73 4.09
N GLY A 296 -48.38 -37.47 3.16
CA GLY A 296 -48.08 -36.91 1.83
C GLY A 296 -48.64 -37.68 0.66
N ARG A 297 -48.19 -37.33 -0.55
CA ARG A 297 -48.68 -37.94 -1.80
C ARG A 297 -48.08 -39.31 -2.02
N MET A 298 -48.81 -40.19 -2.71
CA MET A 298 -48.31 -41.52 -3.02
C MET A 298 -47.03 -41.53 -3.87
N THR A 299 -46.86 -40.56 -4.77
CA THR A 299 -45.62 -40.33 -5.53
C THR A 299 -44.40 -39.96 -4.69
N GLU A 300 -44.58 -39.38 -3.51
CA GLU A 300 -43.50 -39.04 -2.59
C GLU A 300 -43.13 -40.20 -1.66
N LEU A 301 -44.09 -41.09 -1.42
CA LEU A 301 -44.05 -42.09 -0.33
C LEU A 301 -43.67 -43.50 -0.78
N CYS A 302 -43.81 -43.83 -2.07
CA CYS A 302 -43.46 -45.13 -2.63
C CYS A 302 -42.59 -44.96 -3.87
N ARG A 303 -41.80 -45.96 -4.26
CA ARG A 303 -41.00 -45.94 -5.49
C ARG A 303 -40.93 -47.33 -6.14
N PRO A 304 -40.99 -47.45 -7.47
CA PRO A 304 -40.69 -48.72 -8.14
C PRO A 304 -39.26 -49.19 -7.86
N SER A 305 -39.06 -50.49 -7.63
CA SER A 305 -37.74 -51.08 -7.35
C SER A 305 -36.80 -51.05 -8.56
N GLN A 306 -37.33 -51.21 -9.77
CA GLN A 306 -36.56 -51.17 -11.03
C GLN A 306 -37.24 -50.26 -12.06
N LYS A 307 -36.44 -49.57 -12.87
CA LYS A 307 -36.92 -48.60 -13.87
C LYS A 307 -37.86 -49.22 -14.90
N LYS A 308 -37.68 -50.50 -15.24
CA LYS A 308 -38.55 -51.23 -16.18
C LYS A 308 -40.01 -51.26 -15.72
N TYR A 309 -40.28 -51.20 -14.42
CA TYR A 309 -41.63 -51.26 -13.89
C TYR A 309 -42.28 -49.88 -13.68
N ASN A 310 -41.59 -48.77 -13.99
CA ASN A 310 -42.12 -47.43 -13.75
C ASN A 310 -43.46 -47.18 -14.45
N LEU A 311 -43.58 -47.61 -15.71
CA LEU A 311 -44.80 -47.44 -16.48
C LEU A 311 -45.92 -48.35 -15.95
N ALA A 312 -45.62 -49.63 -15.71
CA ALA A 312 -46.54 -50.60 -15.14
C ALA A 312 -47.11 -50.15 -13.78
N VAL A 313 -46.25 -49.69 -12.86
CA VAL A 313 -46.66 -49.19 -11.53
C VAL A 313 -47.52 -47.93 -11.67
N THR A 314 -47.13 -47.00 -12.54
CA THR A 314 -47.88 -45.75 -12.80
C THR A 314 -49.29 -46.05 -13.30
N VAL A 315 -49.43 -47.00 -14.23
CA VAL A 315 -50.72 -47.43 -14.78
C VAL A 315 -51.55 -48.18 -13.73
N ALA A 316 -50.93 -49.03 -12.92
CA ALA A 316 -51.61 -49.81 -11.89
C ALA A 316 -52.18 -48.95 -10.75
N MET A 317 -51.42 -47.94 -10.30
CA MET A 317 -51.86 -46.96 -9.31
C MET A 317 -52.87 -45.97 -9.88
N GLY A 318 -52.73 -45.59 -11.16
CA GLY A 318 -53.67 -44.73 -11.87
C GLY A 318 -53.99 -43.44 -11.12
N LYS A 319 -55.26 -43.23 -10.76
CA LYS A 319 -55.73 -42.04 -10.02
C LYS A 319 -55.17 -41.93 -8.60
N PHE A 320 -54.73 -43.04 -8.00
CA PHE A 320 -54.18 -43.05 -6.64
C PHE A 320 -52.73 -42.57 -6.57
N MET A 321 -52.09 -42.33 -7.72
CA MET A 321 -50.75 -41.73 -7.78
C MET A 321 -50.69 -40.35 -7.11
N ASP A 322 -51.73 -39.54 -7.30
CA ASP A 322 -51.85 -38.20 -6.72
C ASP A 322 -52.64 -38.19 -5.39
N ALA A 323 -53.00 -39.36 -4.85
CA ALA A 323 -53.73 -39.44 -3.59
C ALA A 323 -52.82 -39.09 -2.39
N VAL A 324 -53.41 -38.42 -1.40
CA VAL A 324 -52.73 -38.00 -0.17
C VAL A 324 -53.06 -38.98 0.94
N VAL A 325 -52.03 -39.56 1.56
CA VAL A 325 -52.16 -40.48 2.68
C VAL A 325 -52.23 -39.68 3.99
N VAL A 326 -53.25 -39.97 4.79
CA VAL A 326 -53.51 -39.35 6.10
C VAL A 326 -53.64 -40.43 7.17
N GLU A 327 -53.37 -40.07 8.42
CA GLU A 327 -53.44 -40.98 9.55
C GLU A 327 -54.90 -41.43 9.80
N ASP A 328 -55.80 -40.45 9.98
CA ASP A 328 -57.19 -40.65 10.41
C ASP A 328 -58.23 -40.07 9.46
N GLU A 329 -59.47 -40.57 9.56
CA GLU A 329 -60.62 -40.02 8.83
C GLU A 329 -60.94 -38.57 9.24
N SER A 330 -60.73 -38.22 10.52
CA SER A 330 -60.88 -36.85 11.05
C SER A 330 -59.94 -35.89 10.33
N THR A 331 -58.64 -36.22 10.25
CA THR A 331 -57.64 -35.42 9.54
C THR A 331 -57.99 -35.29 8.05
N GLY A 332 -58.49 -36.36 7.42
CA GLY A 332 -58.99 -36.30 6.04
C GLY A 332 -60.14 -35.30 5.86
N LYS A 333 -61.12 -35.29 6.77
CA LYS A 333 -62.25 -34.34 6.74
C LYS A 333 -61.79 -32.88 6.92
N GLU A 334 -60.84 -32.65 7.81
CA GLU A 334 -60.25 -31.31 8.02
C GLU A 334 -59.48 -30.83 6.79
N CYS A 335 -58.68 -31.70 6.17
CA CYS A 335 -57.99 -31.38 4.92
C CYS A 335 -58.99 -31.05 3.80
N ILE A 336 -60.10 -31.79 3.67
CA ILE A 336 -61.15 -31.50 2.69
C ILE A 336 -61.82 -30.15 2.97
N LYS A 337 -62.09 -29.83 4.25
CA LYS A 337 -62.65 -28.53 4.65
C LYS A 337 -61.71 -27.39 4.24
N TYR A 338 -60.42 -27.54 4.52
CA TYR A 338 -59.39 -26.58 4.12
C TYR A 338 -59.33 -26.40 2.59
N LEU A 339 -59.34 -27.50 1.82
CA LEU A 339 -59.36 -27.42 0.35
C LEU A 339 -60.59 -26.66 -0.18
N LYS A 340 -61.77 -26.85 0.43
CA LYS A 340 -62.99 -26.13 0.06
C LYS A 340 -62.91 -24.64 0.39
N GLU A 341 -62.41 -24.29 1.58
CA GLU A 341 -62.24 -22.89 2.01
C GLU A 341 -61.26 -22.13 1.09
N GLN A 342 -60.17 -22.79 0.70
CA GLN A 342 -59.14 -22.22 -0.17
C GLN A 342 -59.46 -22.35 -1.68
N ARG A 343 -60.64 -22.90 -2.03
CA ARG A 343 -61.06 -23.17 -3.42
C ARG A 343 -60.02 -23.94 -4.24
N LEU A 344 -59.35 -24.89 -3.60
CA LEU A 344 -58.32 -25.71 -4.20
C LEU A 344 -58.94 -26.92 -4.94
N PRO A 345 -58.25 -27.48 -5.96
CA PRO A 345 -58.77 -28.62 -6.72
C PRO A 345 -59.08 -29.84 -5.84
N PRO A 346 -60.10 -30.65 -6.20
CA PRO A 346 -60.46 -31.83 -5.42
C PRO A 346 -59.31 -32.85 -5.38
N GLN A 347 -59.00 -33.33 -4.17
CA GLN A 347 -57.97 -34.35 -3.93
C GLN A 347 -58.57 -35.61 -3.30
N THR A 348 -57.93 -36.75 -3.56
CA THR A 348 -58.31 -38.04 -2.95
C THR A 348 -57.46 -38.26 -1.71
N PHE A 349 -58.10 -38.51 -0.56
CA PHE A 349 -57.43 -38.82 0.70
C PHE A 349 -57.59 -40.29 1.05
N ILE A 350 -56.52 -40.91 1.56
CA ILE A 350 -56.46 -42.32 1.96
C ILE A 350 -56.15 -42.38 3.47
N PRO A 351 -57.15 -42.61 4.34
CA PRO A 351 -56.95 -42.71 5.79
C PRO A 351 -56.39 -44.07 6.19
N LEU A 352 -55.24 -44.11 6.87
CA LEU A 352 -54.54 -45.36 7.23
C LEU A 352 -55.32 -46.21 8.24
N GLN A 353 -55.98 -45.58 9.22
CA GLN A 353 -56.73 -46.30 10.25
C GLN A 353 -58.04 -46.91 9.73
N SER A 354 -58.79 -46.16 8.91
CA SER A 354 -60.15 -46.55 8.49
C SER A 354 -60.21 -47.35 7.18
N ILE A 355 -59.10 -47.46 6.44
CA ILE A 355 -59.14 -48.08 5.11
C ILE A 355 -59.29 -49.59 5.15
N ARG A 356 -60.30 -50.09 4.42
CA ARG A 356 -60.52 -51.52 4.23
C ARG A 356 -59.76 -52.01 3.01
N VAL A 357 -58.79 -52.89 3.25
CA VAL A 357 -57.98 -53.53 2.20
C VAL A 357 -58.36 -55.00 2.05
N LYS A 358 -58.31 -55.50 0.81
CA LYS A 358 -58.38 -56.94 0.57
C LYS A 358 -56.98 -57.51 0.79
N PRO A 359 -56.82 -58.60 1.57
CA PRO A 359 -55.51 -59.21 1.76
C PRO A 359 -54.96 -59.73 0.44
N ILE A 360 -53.63 -59.77 0.35
CA ILE A 360 -52.93 -60.32 -0.81
C ILE A 360 -53.24 -61.82 -0.90
N THR A 361 -53.63 -62.26 -2.09
CA THR A 361 -53.81 -63.68 -2.35
C THR A 361 -52.44 -64.31 -2.62
N GLU A 362 -51.89 -65.00 -1.63
CA GLU A 362 -50.52 -65.55 -1.69
C GLU A 362 -50.28 -66.47 -2.90
N ARG A 363 -51.32 -67.15 -3.39
CA ARG A 363 -51.29 -68.00 -4.60
C ARG A 363 -50.88 -67.22 -5.87
N LEU A 364 -51.02 -65.90 -5.87
CA LEU A 364 -50.61 -65.05 -6.98
C LEU A 364 -49.09 -64.93 -7.11
N ARG A 365 -48.33 -65.21 -6.04
CA ARG A 365 -46.85 -65.25 -6.07
C ARG A 365 -46.31 -66.54 -6.69
N THR A 366 -47.13 -67.59 -6.76
CA THR A 366 -46.77 -68.90 -7.32
C THR A 366 -47.21 -69.10 -8.77
N LEU A 367 -47.82 -68.09 -9.38
CA LEU A 367 -48.11 -68.10 -10.81
C LEU A 367 -46.77 -68.07 -11.57
N GLY A 368 -46.43 -69.16 -12.26
CA GLY A 368 -45.21 -69.22 -13.07
C GLY A 368 -45.25 -68.26 -14.27
N GLY A 369 -44.08 -67.99 -14.86
CA GLY A 369 -43.92 -67.06 -15.98
C GLY A 369 -43.18 -65.78 -15.59
N SER A 370 -43.48 -64.67 -16.27
CA SER A 370 -42.98 -63.32 -15.96
C SER A 370 -43.88 -62.55 -14.99
N ALA A 371 -45.00 -63.15 -14.57
CA ALA A 371 -45.99 -62.53 -13.70
C ALA A 371 -45.47 -62.31 -12.27
N GLN A 372 -45.51 -61.05 -11.81
CA GLN A 372 -45.18 -60.68 -10.43
C GLN A 372 -46.28 -59.80 -9.83
N LEU A 373 -46.45 -59.82 -8.50
CA LEU A 373 -47.32 -58.85 -7.84
C LEU A 373 -46.68 -57.47 -7.87
N ILE A 374 -47.42 -56.46 -8.32
CA ILE A 374 -46.92 -55.08 -8.35
C ILE A 374 -46.57 -54.59 -6.95
N PHE A 375 -47.30 -55.06 -5.93
CA PHE A 375 -47.01 -54.75 -4.54
C PHE A 375 -45.56 -55.11 -4.14
N ASP A 376 -45.03 -56.25 -4.62
CA ASP A 376 -43.68 -56.72 -4.31
C ASP A 376 -42.60 -55.94 -5.09
N VAL A 377 -43.01 -55.24 -6.14
CA VAL A 377 -42.14 -54.49 -7.05
C VAL A 377 -42.00 -53.02 -6.59
N ILE A 378 -42.76 -52.58 -5.58
CA ILE A 378 -42.73 -51.21 -5.04
C ILE A 378 -41.99 -51.20 -3.70
N GLN A 379 -41.10 -50.23 -3.51
CA GLN A 379 -40.44 -49.90 -2.25
C GLN A 379 -41.26 -48.83 -1.51
N PHE A 380 -41.62 -49.08 -0.26
CA PHE A 380 -42.37 -48.17 0.60
C PHE A 380 -42.10 -48.48 2.08
N ASP A 381 -42.45 -47.56 2.97
CA ASP A 381 -42.37 -47.77 4.43
C ASP A 381 -43.53 -48.67 4.92
N ARG A 382 -43.24 -49.59 5.83
CA ARG A 382 -44.20 -50.58 6.35
C ARG A 382 -45.42 -49.92 7.01
N ALA A 383 -45.29 -48.72 7.55
CA ALA A 383 -46.43 -47.96 8.08
C ALA A 383 -47.52 -47.67 7.01
N LEU A 384 -47.14 -47.65 5.73
CA LEU A 384 -47.99 -47.29 4.59
C LEU A 384 -48.54 -48.50 3.85
N GLU A 385 -48.31 -49.71 4.35
CA GLU A 385 -48.68 -50.98 3.72
C GLU A 385 -50.14 -51.01 3.28
N LYS A 386 -51.05 -50.56 4.17
CA LYS A 386 -52.49 -50.50 3.87
C LYS A 386 -52.82 -49.53 2.73
N ALA A 387 -52.15 -48.38 2.66
CA ALA A 387 -52.38 -47.39 1.60
C ALA A 387 -51.90 -47.91 0.23
N VAL A 388 -50.71 -48.51 0.19
CA VAL A 388 -50.14 -49.10 -1.04
C VAL A 388 -50.97 -50.30 -1.51
N LEU A 389 -51.38 -51.16 -0.58
CA LEU A 389 -52.23 -52.31 -0.89
C LEU A 389 -53.61 -51.89 -1.39
N TYR A 390 -54.17 -50.79 -0.88
CA TYR A 390 -55.42 -50.23 -1.42
C TYR A 390 -55.25 -49.68 -2.85
N ALA A 391 -54.17 -48.94 -3.10
CA ALA A 391 -53.93 -48.29 -4.39
C ALA A 391 -53.67 -49.29 -5.51
N VAL A 392 -52.89 -50.34 -5.23
CA VAL A 392 -52.44 -51.32 -6.22
C VAL A 392 -53.29 -52.59 -6.20
N GLY A 393 -53.71 -53.05 -5.03
CA GLY A 393 -54.45 -54.29 -4.83
C GLY A 393 -53.70 -55.53 -5.35
N ASN A 394 -54.47 -56.59 -5.62
CA ASN A 394 -53.97 -57.85 -6.20
C ASN A 394 -53.77 -57.71 -7.72
N THR A 395 -53.00 -56.70 -8.15
CA THR A 395 -52.64 -56.46 -9.55
C THR A 395 -51.31 -57.12 -9.88
N LEU A 396 -51.27 -57.87 -10.98
CA LEU A 396 -50.07 -58.52 -11.50
C LEU A 396 -49.41 -57.65 -12.57
N VAL A 397 -48.07 -57.71 -12.66
CA VAL A 397 -47.29 -57.19 -13.79
C VAL A 397 -46.72 -58.33 -14.61
N CYS A 398 -46.79 -58.23 -15.93
CA CYS A 398 -46.21 -59.20 -16.87
C CYS A 398 -45.40 -58.49 -17.96
N ASP A 399 -44.43 -59.18 -18.54
CA ASP A 399 -43.60 -58.61 -19.61
C ASP A 399 -44.36 -58.62 -20.95
N LYS A 400 -45.10 -59.68 -21.25
CA LYS A 400 -45.78 -59.88 -22.55
C LYS A 400 -47.29 -59.74 -22.47
N LEU A 401 -47.89 -59.13 -23.49
CA LEU A 401 -49.34 -58.97 -23.60
C LEU A 401 -50.09 -60.31 -23.67
N ASP A 402 -49.55 -61.30 -24.37
CA ASP A 402 -50.22 -62.61 -24.51
C ASP A 402 -50.31 -63.36 -23.18
N GLU A 403 -49.27 -63.25 -22.35
CA GLU A 403 -49.28 -63.77 -20.98
C GLU A 403 -50.31 -63.03 -20.11
N ALA A 404 -50.39 -61.71 -20.25
CA ALA A 404 -51.37 -60.89 -19.55
C ALA A 404 -52.82 -61.23 -19.94
N LYS A 405 -53.09 -61.53 -21.22
CA LYS A 405 -54.41 -61.98 -21.70
C LYS A 405 -54.78 -63.33 -21.11
N THR A 406 -53.85 -64.29 -21.09
CA THR A 406 -54.08 -65.61 -20.48
C THR A 406 -54.47 -65.46 -19.00
N LEU A 407 -53.71 -64.66 -18.24
CA LEU A 407 -53.97 -64.46 -16.80
C LEU A 407 -55.24 -63.63 -16.51
N SER A 408 -55.66 -62.76 -17.41
CA SER A 408 -56.85 -61.91 -17.21
C SER A 408 -58.15 -62.55 -17.72
N TRP A 409 -58.11 -63.34 -18.79
CA TRP A 409 -59.30 -63.86 -19.47
C TRP A 409 -59.56 -65.36 -19.26
N SER A 410 -58.56 -66.16 -18.88
CA SER A 410 -58.72 -67.59 -18.62
C SER A 410 -58.87 -67.90 -17.12
N GLY A 411 -59.74 -68.85 -16.77
CA GLY A 411 -59.93 -69.29 -15.38
C GLY A 411 -60.42 -68.20 -14.43
N GLU A 412 -59.76 -68.07 -13.27
CA GLU A 412 -60.01 -67.01 -12.30
C GLU A 412 -59.42 -65.68 -12.79
N ARG A 413 -60.26 -64.68 -13.03
CA ARG A 413 -59.85 -63.42 -13.68
C ARG A 413 -59.05 -62.52 -12.74
N TYR A 414 -57.80 -62.21 -13.13
CA TYR A 414 -56.94 -61.27 -12.42
C TYR A 414 -56.84 -59.91 -13.13
N LYS A 415 -56.48 -58.87 -12.35
CA LYS A 415 -56.14 -57.56 -12.90
C LYS A 415 -54.65 -57.60 -13.24
N VAL A 416 -54.29 -57.35 -14.49
CA VAL A 416 -52.92 -57.52 -15.00
C VAL A 416 -52.51 -56.26 -15.75
N VAL A 417 -51.27 -55.80 -15.55
CA VAL A 417 -50.66 -54.72 -16.32
C VAL A 417 -49.43 -55.25 -17.05
N THR A 418 -49.19 -54.82 -18.27
CA THR A 418 -47.91 -55.10 -18.94
C THR A 418 -46.84 -54.10 -18.55
N VAL A 419 -45.57 -54.45 -18.72
CA VAL A 419 -44.44 -53.51 -18.63
C VAL A 419 -44.63 -52.30 -19.56
N ASP A 420 -45.23 -52.53 -20.74
CA ASP A 420 -45.59 -51.50 -21.73
C ASP A 420 -46.81 -50.63 -21.33
N GLY A 421 -47.40 -50.86 -20.15
CA GLY A 421 -48.48 -50.03 -19.62
C GLY A 421 -49.89 -50.33 -20.13
N ILE A 422 -50.12 -51.54 -20.68
CA ILE A 422 -51.47 -52.00 -21.05
C ILE A 422 -52.13 -52.61 -19.81
N LEU A 423 -53.28 -52.08 -19.40
CA LEU A 423 -54.04 -52.55 -18.24
C LEU A 423 -55.22 -53.43 -18.67
N LEU A 424 -55.28 -54.64 -18.14
CA LEU A 424 -56.40 -55.57 -18.25
C LEU A 424 -57.11 -55.68 -16.90
N THR A 425 -58.40 -55.37 -16.86
CA THR A 425 -59.20 -55.44 -15.62
C THR A 425 -59.94 -56.78 -15.51
N LYS A 426 -60.33 -57.15 -14.28
CA LYS A 426 -61.15 -58.36 -14.03
C LYS A 426 -62.50 -58.35 -14.75
N SER A 427 -63.00 -57.14 -15.07
CA SER A 427 -64.24 -56.92 -15.81
C SER A 427 -64.09 -57.19 -17.31
N GLY A 428 -62.89 -57.49 -17.79
CA GLY A 428 -62.60 -57.76 -19.21
C GLY A 428 -62.30 -56.52 -20.03
N THR A 429 -62.17 -55.34 -19.43
CA THR A 429 -61.76 -54.13 -20.16
C THR A 429 -60.25 -54.11 -20.37
N MET A 430 -59.83 -53.66 -21.55
CA MET A 430 -58.43 -53.44 -21.90
C MET A 430 -58.21 -51.94 -22.13
N THR A 431 -57.25 -51.36 -21.42
CA THR A 431 -56.85 -49.96 -21.55
C THR A 431 -55.39 -49.90 -21.97
N GLY A 432 -55.12 -49.36 -23.15
CA GLY A 432 -53.76 -49.22 -23.68
C GLY A 432 -53.65 -47.97 -24.56
N GLY A 433 -52.43 -47.44 -24.66
CA GLY A 433 -52.11 -46.25 -25.44
C GLY A 433 -51.00 -45.43 -24.79
N VAL A 434 -49.94 -45.16 -25.55
CA VAL A 434 -48.82 -44.31 -25.12
C VAL A 434 -49.25 -42.85 -25.30
N SER A 435 -50.17 -42.38 -24.46
CA SER A 435 -50.49 -40.95 -24.42
C SER A 435 -49.34 -40.26 -23.69
N GLY A 436 -48.78 -39.18 -24.26
CA GLY A 436 -47.62 -38.46 -23.70
C GLY A 436 -47.80 -38.02 -22.24
N GLY A 437 -49.04 -37.95 -21.72
CA GLY A 437 -49.31 -37.73 -20.31
C GLY A 437 -48.90 -38.89 -19.38
N MET A 438 -48.89 -40.13 -19.83
CA MET A 438 -48.52 -41.30 -19.02
C MET A 438 -47.00 -41.52 -18.97
N GLU A 439 -46.29 -41.28 -20.07
CA GLU A 439 -44.81 -41.30 -20.10
C GLU A 439 -44.22 -40.14 -19.29
N ALA A 440 -44.79 -38.93 -19.42
CA ALA A 440 -44.39 -37.79 -18.59
C ALA A 440 -44.62 -38.06 -17.09
N ARG A 441 -45.68 -38.81 -16.74
CA ARG A 441 -45.93 -39.25 -15.35
C ARG A 441 -44.97 -40.35 -14.88
N SER A 442 -44.52 -41.23 -15.78
CA SER A 442 -43.49 -42.24 -15.49
C SER A 442 -42.11 -41.61 -15.22
N ASN A 443 -41.77 -40.52 -15.93
CA ASN A 443 -40.54 -39.74 -15.69
C ASN A 443 -40.54 -38.99 -14.33
N LYS A 444 -41.67 -38.92 -13.60
CA LYS A 444 -41.69 -38.35 -12.24
C LYS A 444 -40.87 -39.16 -11.24
N TRP A 445 -40.62 -40.44 -11.54
CA TRP A 445 -39.77 -41.30 -10.71
C TRP A 445 -38.25 -41.01 -10.86
N ASP A 446 -37.82 -40.19 -11.84
CA ASP A 446 -36.40 -39.91 -12.17
C ASP A 446 -35.74 -38.77 -11.32
N ASP A 447 -36.24 -38.47 -10.12
CA ASP A 447 -35.65 -37.49 -9.18
C ASP A 447 -34.17 -37.76 -8.82
N SER A 448 -33.73 -39.02 -8.96
CA SER A 448 -32.33 -39.43 -8.75
C SER A 448 -31.33 -38.72 -9.67
N ARG A 449 -31.75 -38.32 -10.88
CA ARG A 449 -30.85 -37.63 -11.82
C ARG A 449 -30.56 -36.19 -11.37
N ILE A 450 -31.56 -35.50 -10.83
CA ILE A 450 -31.41 -34.15 -10.30
C ILE A 450 -30.55 -34.18 -9.03
N GLU A 451 -30.77 -35.16 -8.15
CA GLU A 451 -30.01 -35.29 -6.91
C GLU A 451 -28.54 -35.65 -7.17
N SER A 452 -28.26 -36.50 -8.16
CA SER A 452 -26.88 -36.80 -8.58
C SER A 452 -26.17 -35.59 -9.21
N LEU A 453 -26.86 -34.77 -10.01
CA LEU A 453 -26.31 -33.53 -10.57
C LEU A 453 -26.03 -32.48 -9.48
N LYS A 454 -26.93 -32.32 -8.49
CA LYS A 454 -26.69 -31.46 -7.33
C LYS A 454 -25.47 -31.90 -6.52
N LYS A 455 -25.31 -33.20 -6.27
CA LYS A 455 -24.12 -33.75 -5.59
C LYS A 455 -22.84 -33.49 -6.38
N LYS A 456 -22.87 -33.65 -7.71
CA LYS A 456 -21.72 -33.33 -8.58
C LYS A 456 -21.39 -31.84 -8.55
N LYS A 457 -22.40 -30.96 -8.62
CA LYS A 457 -22.23 -29.50 -8.48
C LYS A 457 -21.56 -29.16 -7.15
N SER A 458 -22.09 -29.66 -6.04
CA SER A 458 -21.53 -29.39 -4.71
C SER A 458 -20.08 -29.87 -4.55
N LYS A 459 -19.71 -31.01 -5.16
CA LYS A 459 -18.31 -31.47 -5.19
C LYS A 459 -17.40 -30.53 -5.97
N LEU A 460 -17.83 -30.10 -7.16
CA LEU A 460 -17.05 -29.17 -7.99
C LEU A 460 -16.94 -27.78 -7.36
N GLU A 461 -17.98 -27.31 -6.68
CA GLU A 461 -17.95 -26.06 -5.90
C GLU A 461 -17.01 -26.17 -4.69
N ALA A 462 -16.96 -27.32 -4.03
CA ALA A 462 -16.00 -27.58 -2.95
C ALA A 462 -14.55 -27.60 -3.48
N GLU A 463 -14.27 -28.31 -4.57
CA GLU A 463 -12.94 -28.30 -5.23
C GLU A 463 -12.54 -26.89 -5.68
N MET A 464 -13.50 -26.08 -6.14
CA MET A 464 -13.26 -24.69 -6.52
C MET A 464 -12.97 -23.79 -5.32
N SER A 465 -13.58 -24.07 -4.16
CA SER A 465 -13.31 -23.36 -2.90
C SER A 465 -11.96 -23.75 -2.30
N GLU A 466 -11.53 -25.00 -2.44
CA GLU A 466 -10.23 -25.51 -1.95
C GLU A 466 -9.04 -24.94 -2.74
N LEU A 467 -9.22 -24.63 -4.04
CA LEU A 467 -8.19 -24.01 -4.88
C LEU A 467 -7.77 -22.60 -4.40
N GLY A 468 -8.49 -22.03 -3.42
CA GLY A 468 -8.24 -20.70 -2.88
C GLY A 468 -8.61 -19.60 -3.87
N SER A 469 -8.62 -18.34 -3.43
CA SER A 469 -8.93 -17.24 -4.32
C SER A 469 -7.72 -16.95 -5.23
N PRO A 470 -7.85 -17.00 -6.57
CA PRO A 470 -6.79 -16.55 -7.47
C PRO A 470 -6.33 -15.11 -7.20
N ARG A 471 -7.20 -14.31 -6.56
CA ARG A 471 -6.90 -12.94 -6.12
C ARG A 471 -5.87 -12.88 -4.99
N GLU A 472 -5.80 -13.87 -4.11
CA GLU A 472 -4.81 -13.89 -3.04
C GLU A 472 -3.40 -14.17 -3.58
N LEU A 473 -3.29 -15.13 -4.51
CA LEU A 473 -2.03 -15.40 -5.21
C LEU A 473 -1.60 -14.18 -6.04
N GLN A 474 -2.54 -13.49 -6.70
CA GLN A 474 -2.27 -12.24 -7.40
C GLN A 474 -1.73 -11.13 -6.46
N ARG A 475 -2.28 -11.00 -5.26
CA ARG A 475 -1.80 -10.02 -4.27
C ARG A 475 -0.40 -10.37 -3.79
N LYS A 476 -0.12 -11.65 -3.54
CA LYS A 476 1.22 -12.13 -3.16
C LYS A 476 2.24 -11.87 -4.27
N GLU A 477 1.89 -12.14 -5.53
CA GLU A 477 2.73 -11.86 -6.70
C GLU A 477 3.06 -10.37 -6.80
N LEU A 478 2.05 -9.49 -6.71
CA LEU A 478 2.24 -8.04 -6.74
C LEU A 478 3.15 -7.55 -5.60
N ALA A 479 2.94 -8.03 -4.38
CA ALA A 479 3.76 -7.65 -3.23
C ALA A 479 5.23 -8.09 -3.39
N VAL A 480 5.50 -9.26 -3.99
CA VAL A 480 6.87 -9.70 -4.28
C VAL A 480 7.47 -8.89 -5.44
N SER A 481 6.68 -8.56 -6.46
CA SER A 481 7.10 -7.70 -7.58
C SER A 481 7.50 -6.29 -7.11
N GLU A 482 6.74 -5.69 -6.20
CA GLU A 482 7.09 -4.41 -5.57
C GLU A 482 8.41 -4.50 -4.79
N LYS A 483 8.65 -5.59 -4.07
CA LYS A 483 9.94 -5.82 -3.38
C LYS A 483 11.10 -5.95 -4.36
N ILE A 484 10.93 -6.70 -5.45
CA ILE A 484 11.93 -6.85 -6.53
C ILE A 484 12.30 -5.48 -7.09
N THR A 485 11.31 -4.70 -7.54
CA THR A 485 11.57 -3.38 -8.14
C THR A 485 12.20 -2.39 -7.16
N GLY A 486 11.81 -2.45 -5.88
CA GLY A 486 12.44 -1.66 -4.82
C GLY A 486 13.90 -2.04 -4.60
N LEU A 487 14.22 -3.33 -4.65
CA LEU A 487 15.57 -3.85 -4.43
C LEU A 487 16.47 -3.61 -5.65
N GLU A 488 15.95 -3.73 -6.87
CA GLU A 488 16.64 -3.36 -8.12
C GLU A 488 17.05 -1.88 -8.12
N LYS A 489 16.17 -0.98 -7.69
CA LYS A 489 16.49 0.45 -7.55
C LYS A 489 17.60 0.70 -6.54
N LYS A 490 17.57 0.01 -5.39
CA LYS A 490 18.64 0.10 -4.38
C LYS A 490 19.98 -0.38 -4.95
N LEU A 491 19.97 -1.50 -5.66
CA LEU A 491 21.15 -2.09 -6.29
C LEU A 491 21.75 -1.16 -7.36
N HIS A 492 20.89 -0.55 -8.19
CA HIS A 492 21.29 0.47 -9.15
C HIS A 492 21.93 1.68 -8.47
N TYR A 493 21.31 2.21 -7.42
CA TYR A 493 21.87 3.35 -6.66
C TYR A 493 23.22 2.99 -6.03
N SER A 494 23.34 1.82 -5.40
CA SER A 494 24.60 1.34 -4.82
C SER A 494 25.71 1.16 -5.86
N ASN A 495 25.39 0.69 -7.07
CA ASN A 495 26.36 0.56 -8.17
C ASN A 495 26.81 1.94 -8.70
N VAL A 496 25.89 2.89 -8.85
CA VAL A 496 26.22 4.27 -9.24
C VAL A 496 27.10 4.94 -8.17
N GLU A 497 26.74 4.77 -6.90
CA GLU A 497 27.52 5.30 -5.77
C GLU A 497 28.91 4.66 -5.70
N GLN A 498 29.02 3.35 -5.90
CA GLN A 498 30.29 2.62 -5.98
C GLN A 498 31.21 3.19 -7.07
N ASN A 499 30.68 3.41 -8.28
CA ASN A 499 31.45 3.98 -9.40
C ASN A 499 31.91 5.40 -9.09
N ASN A 500 31.02 6.24 -8.58
CA ASN A 500 31.36 7.62 -8.17
C ASN A 500 32.45 7.65 -7.09
N LEU A 501 32.41 6.74 -6.12
CA LEU A 501 33.42 6.63 -5.07
C LEU A 501 34.76 6.14 -5.62
N LYS A 502 34.76 5.16 -6.54
CA LYS A 502 35.98 4.69 -7.22
C LYS A 502 36.64 5.82 -8.02
N GLU A 503 35.87 6.61 -8.76
CA GLU A 503 36.40 7.76 -9.50
C GLU A 503 36.99 8.83 -8.57
N LYS A 504 36.32 9.12 -7.44
CA LYS A 504 36.84 10.06 -6.43
C LYS A 504 38.15 9.56 -5.81
N LEU A 505 38.22 8.28 -5.45
CA LEU A 505 39.44 7.67 -4.95
C LEU A 505 40.58 7.74 -5.98
N HIS A 506 40.30 7.45 -7.25
CA HIS A 506 41.31 7.58 -8.30
C HIS A 506 41.83 9.02 -8.45
N LYS A 507 40.95 10.02 -8.36
CA LYS A 507 41.34 11.44 -8.40
C LYS A 507 42.22 11.83 -7.21
N LEU A 508 41.82 11.45 -5.99
CA LEU A 508 42.60 11.72 -4.78
C LEU A 508 43.97 11.02 -4.83
N ALA A 509 44.02 9.76 -5.28
CA ALA A 509 45.28 9.03 -5.43
C ALA A 509 46.21 9.69 -6.44
N SER A 510 45.66 10.24 -7.53
CA SER A 510 46.45 11.01 -8.50
C SER A 510 46.93 12.35 -7.94
N GLU A 511 46.12 13.07 -7.16
CA GLU A 511 46.49 14.32 -6.49
C GLU A 511 47.61 14.06 -5.47
N LYS A 512 47.45 13.05 -4.61
CA LYS A 512 48.45 12.61 -3.64
C LYS A 512 49.78 12.29 -4.33
N ARG A 513 49.75 11.48 -5.39
CA ARG A 513 50.96 11.11 -6.15
C ARG A 513 51.66 12.31 -6.78
N ASN A 514 50.91 13.33 -7.21
CA ASN A 514 51.49 14.54 -7.77
C ASN A 514 52.18 15.39 -6.69
N ILE A 515 51.57 15.51 -5.52
CA ILE A 515 52.15 16.23 -4.37
C ILE A 515 53.39 15.49 -3.84
N GLU A 516 53.35 14.16 -3.74
CA GLU A 516 54.51 13.36 -3.35
C GLU A 516 55.69 13.59 -4.30
N LYS A 517 55.45 13.62 -5.62
CA LYS A 517 56.50 13.97 -6.61
C LYS A 517 57.04 15.40 -6.44
N GLU A 518 56.19 16.34 -6.06
CA GLU A 518 56.60 17.73 -5.81
C GLU A 518 57.51 17.80 -4.56
N ILE A 519 57.18 17.05 -3.51
CA ILE A 519 58.03 16.91 -2.32
C ILE A 519 59.38 16.28 -2.72
N ASP A 520 59.37 15.19 -3.49
CA ASP A 520 60.59 14.53 -3.97
C ASP A 520 61.46 15.46 -4.83
N HIS A 521 60.85 16.40 -5.57
CA HIS A 521 61.59 17.38 -6.38
C HIS A 521 62.22 18.50 -5.54
N LEU A 522 61.64 18.85 -4.40
CA LEU A 522 62.14 19.88 -3.49
C LEU A 522 63.25 19.38 -2.55
N GLU A 523 63.31 18.06 -2.30
CA GLU A 523 64.27 17.44 -1.39
C GLU A 523 65.75 17.66 -1.79
N PRO A 524 66.16 17.54 -3.07
CA PRO A 524 67.53 17.88 -3.50
C PRO A 524 67.88 19.36 -3.27
N GLY A 525 66.92 20.27 -3.44
CA GLY A 525 67.13 21.70 -3.20
C GLY A 525 67.38 22.02 -1.72
N LYS A 526 66.78 21.23 -0.82
CA LYS A 526 67.07 21.29 0.62
C LYS A 526 68.49 20.81 0.93
N GLU A 527 68.90 19.67 0.38
CA GLU A 527 70.24 19.12 0.57
C GLU A 527 71.34 20.06 0.06
N GLU A 528 71.11 20.71 -1.10
CA GLU A 528 72.03 21.71 -1.66
C GLU A 528 72.16 22.94 -0.73
N LEU A 529 71.04 23.45 -0.21
CA LEU A 529 71.03 24.57 0.75
C LEU A 529 71.76 24.20 2.06
N GLU A 530 71.56 22.98 2.58
CA GLU A 530 72.25 22.51 3.78
C GLU A 530 73.77 22.40 3.58
N SER A 531 74.20 21.92 2.42
CA SER A 531 75.62 21.88 2.04
C SER A 531 76.22 23.29 1.93
N ARG A 532 75.48 24.24 1.34
CA ARG A 532 75.90 25.65 1.22
C ARG A 532 76.01 26.32 2.59
N LEU A 533 75.02 26.13 3.46
CA LEU A 533 75.05 26.59 4.85
C LEU A 533 76.28 26.04 5.60
N ALA A 534 76.52 24.73 5.55
CA ALA A 534 77.66 24.12 6.21
C ALA A 534 79.01 24.65 5.70
N LYS A 535 79.11 25.00 4.42
CA LYS A 535 80.29 25.63 3.84
C LYS A 535 80.46 27.07 4.33
N ASN A 536 79.40 27.88 4.28
CA ASN A 536 79.41 29.28 4.70
C ASN A 536 79.71 29.40 6.20
N GLU A 537 79.12 28.55 7.05
CA GLU A 537 79.44 28.48 8.49
C GLU A 537 80.92 28.18 8.76
N ARG A 538 81.53 27.27 7.99
CA ARG A 538 82.97 26.96 8.13
C ARG A 538 83.83 28.16 7.77
N GLU A 539 83.49 28.89 6.70
CA GLU A 539 84.23 30.08 6.28
C GLU A 539 84.06 31.23 7.28
N VAL A 540 82.84 31.48 7.78
CA VAL A 540 82.57 32.45 8.86
C VAL A 540 83.42 32.12 10.09
N ARG A 541 83.43 30.86 10.55
CA ARG A 541 84.25 30.43 11.70
C ARG A 541 85.76 30.61 11.45
N LYS A 542 86.24 30.38 10.22
CA LYS A 542 87.66 30.61 9.87
C LYS A 542 88.01 32.10 9.92
N ARG A 543 87.15 32.97 9.37
CA ARG A 543 87.34 34.42 9.38
C ARG A 543 87.26 34.96 10.81
N GLU A 544 86.31 34.48 11.59
CA GLU A 544 86.17 34.81 13.01
C GLU A 544 87.41 34.41 13.82
N LYS A 545 87.97 33.21 13.63
CA LYS A 545 89.25 32.83 14.26
C LYS A 545 90.40 33.76 13.89
N LYS A 546 90.54 34.14 12.61
CA LYS A 546 91.58 35.08 12.17
C LYS A 546 91.39 36.49 12.75
N ILE A 547 90.15 36.98 12.80
CA ILE A 547 89.82 38.26 13.44
C ILE A 547 90.21 38.18 14.92
N ASN A 548 89.82 37.11 15.60
CA ASN A 548 90.14 36.88 17.01
C ASN A 548 91.65 36.83 17.27
N GLU A 549 92.44 36.12 16.45
CA GLU A 549 93.90 36.09 16.56
C GLU A 549 94.55 37.47 16.38
N ILE A 550 94.06 38.28 15.44
CA ILE A 550 94.56 39.64 15.20
C ILE A 550 94.18 40.57 16.36
N VAL A 551 92.94 40.49 16.84
CA VAL A 551 92.45 41.24 17.99
C VAL A 551 93.25 40.87 19.24
N ASP A 552 93.42 39.59 19.54
CA ASP A 552 94.14 39.13 20.73
C ASP A 552 95.64 39.52 20.69
N ARG A 553 96.24 39.68 19.50
CA ARG A 553 97.61 40.23 19.34
C ARG A 553 97.69 41.73 19.60
N ILE A 554 96.76 42.51 19.07
CA ILE A 554 96.75 43.99 19.20
C ILE A 554 96.45 44.39 20.64
N TYR A 555 95.54 43.67 21.30
CA TYR A 555 95.17 43.93 22.68
C TYR A 555 96.07 43.23 23.70
N LYS A 556 97.16 42.55 23.30
CA LYS A 556 98.02 41.80 24.22
C LYS A 556 98.65 42.71 25.29
N ASP A 557 99.18 43.86 24.86
CA ASP A 557 99.86 44.82 25.73
C ASP A 557 98.86 45.54 26.66
N PHE A 558 97.66 45.84 26.14
CA PHE A 558 96.55 46.40 26.90
C PHE A 558 95.92 45.39 27.88
N SER A 559 95.82 44.12 27.51
CA SER A 559 95.30 43.06 28.40
C SER A 559 96.24 42.81 29.57
N MET A 560 97.56 42.91 29.34
CA MET A 560 98.57 42.85 30.40
C MET A 560 98.53 44.07 31.34
N SER A 561 98.26 45.28 30.83
CA SER A 561 98.19 46.50 31.66
C SER A 561 96.94 46.55 32.53
N VAL A 562 95.84 45.93 32.10
CA VAL A 562 94.55 45.92 32.82
C VAL A 562 94.32 44.62 33.64
N GLY A 563 95.23 43.64 33.54
CA GLY A 563 95.21 42.42 34.36
C GLY A 563 94.15 41.39 33.97
N VAL A 564 93.79 41.32 32.69
CA VAL A 564 92.75 40.43 32.13
C VAL A 564 93.34 39.56 31.04
N LYS A 565 92.85 38.32 30.85
CA LYS A 565 93.51 37.35 29.95
C LYS A 565 93.37 37.70 28.47
N ASN A 566 92.24 38.32 28.10
CA ASN A 566 91.94 38.83 26.76
C ASN A 566 91.02 40.05 26.88
N ILE A 567 90.97 40.89 25.84
CA ILE A 567 90.09 42.07 25.78
C ILE A 567 88.61 41.74 26.03
N ARG A 568 88.20 40.51 25.72
CA ARG A 568 86.84 40.02 25.93
C ARG A 568 86.46 40.00 27.41
N GLU A 569 87.37 39.63 28.32
CA GLU A 569 87.10 39.67 29.77
C GLU A 569 87.02 41.11 30.31
N TYR A 570 87.73 42.06 29.70
CA TYR A 570 87.64 43.49 30.02
C TYR A 570 86.28 44.06 29.58
N GLU A 571 85.87 43.74 28.34
CA GLU A 571 84.55 44.09 27.82
C GLU A 571 83.43 43.43 28.65
N GLU A 572 83.62 42.18 29.08
CA GLU A 572 82.65 41.43 29.88
C GLU A 572 82.52 41.89 31.34
N LYS A 573 83.41 42.74 31.86
CA LYS A 573 83.40 43.14 33.28
C LYS A 573 83.16 44.64 33.51
N GLN A 574 83.60 45.50 32.59
CA GLN A 574 83.41 46.97 32.66
C GLN A 574 82.48 47.50 31.56
N LEU A 575 82.50 46.93 30.35
CA LEU A 575 81.50 47.25 29.33
C LEU A 575 80.21 46.46 29.50
N LYS A 576 80.18 45.28 30.12
CA LYS A 576 78.95 44.49 30.24
C LYS A 576 77.85 45.21 30.99
N ASP A 577 78.16 46.08 31.96
CA ASP A 577 77.13 46.87 32.64
C ASP A 577 76.61 48.03 31.78
N ALA A 578 77.49 48.70 31.02
CA ALA A 578 77.12 49.79 30.10
C ALA A 578 76.45 49.27 28.82
N GLN A 579 76.98 48.19 28.24
CA GLN A 579 76.41 47.43 27.13
C GLN A 579 75.16 46.70 27.57
N ALA A 580 75.04 46.10 28.76
CA ALA A 580 73.78 45.51 29.20
C ALA A 580 72.72 46.58 29.43
N LEU A 581 73.08 47.77 29.93
CA LEU A 581 72.13 48.89 30.00
C LEU A 581 71.72 49.37 28.60
N GLN A 582 72.67 49.51 27.67
CA GLN A 582 72.43 49.93 26.29
C GLN A 582 71.67 48.87 25.48
N GLU A 583 72.00 47.59 25.63
CA GLU A 583 71.34 46.42 25.03
C GLU A 583 69.96 46.22 25.64
N ARG A 584 69.78 46.45 26.95
CA ARG A 584 68.46 46.43 27.58
C ARG A 584 67.61 47.60 27.11
N LYS A 585 68.19 48.80 26.94
CA LYS A 585 67.52 49.96 26.34
C LYS A 585 67.20 49.75 24.86
N LEU A 586 68.12 49.17 24.09
CA LEU A 586 67.91 48.83 22.68
C LEU A 586 66.90 47.69 22.54
N SER A 587 66.93 46.70 23.43
CA SER A 587 65.97 45.59 23.50
C SER A 587 64.58 46.10 23.85
N LEU A 588 64.44 46.97 24.86
CA LEU A 588 63.16 47.58 25.22
C LEU A 588 62.67 48.56 24.15
N SER A 589 63.55 49.32 23.51
CA SER A 589 63.21 50.18 22.37
C SER A 589 62.76 49.37 21.14
N ASN A 590 63.44 48.26 20.86
CA ASN A 590 63.06 47.31 19.82
C ASN A 590 61.74 46.62 20.17
N GLN A 591 61.52 46.25 21.43
CA GLN A 591 60.24 45.72 21.92
C GLN A 591 59.12 46.75 21.78
N LEU A 592 59.37 48.02 22.13
CA LEU A 592 58.44 49.13 21.95
C LEU A 592 58.11 49.36 20.48
N SER A 593 59.11 49.31 19.60
CA SER A 593 58.92 49.47 18.15
C SER A 593 58.14 48.29 17.55
N LYS A 594 58.43 47.06 17.98
CA LYS A 594 57.68 45.85 17.60
C LYS A 594 56.23 45.90 18.10
N LEU A 595 56.01 46.27 19.36
CA LEU A 595 54.67 46.42 19.95
C LEU A 595 53.87 47.55 19.28
N LYS A 596 54.51 48.69 18.97
CA LYS A 596 53.89 49.78 18.20
C LYS A 596 53.48 49.31 16.81
N TYR A 597 54.35 48.62 16.09
CA TYR A 597 54.04 48.09 14.77
C TYR A 597 52.93 47.03 14.81
N GLN A 598 52.95 46.14 15.79
CA GLN A 598 51.89 45.14 16.01
C GLN A 598 50.54 45.79 16.33
N LEU A 599 50.54 46.84 17.17
CA LEU A 599 49.32 47.58 17.50
C LEU A 599 48.78 48.32 16.27
N GLU A 600 49.65 48.97 15.48
CA GLU A 600 49.25 49.67 14.25
C GLU A 600 48.71 48.70 13.18
N TYR A 601 49.31 47.51 13.07
CA TYR A 601 48.86 46.43 12.20
C TYR A 601 47.46 45.93 12.59
N GLU A 602 47.24 45.63 13.88
CA GLU A 602 45.93 45.20 14.38
C GLU A 602 44.89 46.34 14.31
N GLN A 603 45.28 47.61 14.45
CA GLN A 603 44.39 48.77 14.23
C GLN A 603 43.94 48.92 12.77
N LYS A 604 44.82 48.64 11.81
CA LYS A 604 44.52 48.73 10.36
C LYS A 604 43.71 47.53 9.86
N ARG A 605 43.62 46.46 10.64
CA ARG A 605 42.90 45.24 10.28
C ARG A 605 41.39 45.44 10.44
N ASP A 606 40.68 45.57 9.32
CA ASP A 606 39.22 45.76 9.30
C ASP A 606 38.48 44.42 9.55
N MET A 607 38.03 44.23 10.79
CA MET A 607 37.15 43.12 11.18
C MET A 607 35.65 43.47 11.08
N HIS A 608 35.31 44.73 10.82
CA HIS A 608 33.93 45.21 10.80
C HIS A 608 33.26 45.00 9.43
N ALA A 609 33.97 45.26 8.32
CA ALA A 609 33.41 45.08 6.98
C ALA A 609 32.94 43.63 6.66
N PRO A 610 33.67 42.56 7.05
CA PRO A 610 33.18 41.19 6.88
C PRO A 610 31.89 40.91 7.68
N ILE A 611 31.79 41.42 8.91
CA ILE A 611 30.60 41.25 9.76
C ILE A 611 29.41 42.00 9.15
N ALA A 612 29.62 43.24 8.67
CA ALA A 612 28.57 44.02 8.01
C ALA A 612 28.06 43.34 6.72
N LYS A 613 28.95 42.77 5.92
CA LYS A 613 28.58 41.97 4.74
C LYS A 613 27.73 40.76 5.12
N LEU A 614 28.14 40.00 6.14
CA LEU A 614 27.40 38.84 6.62
C LEU A 614 26.02 39.22 7.18
N ASN A 615 25.93 40.31 7.95
CA ASN A 615 24.66 40.83 8.45
C ASN A 615 23.70 41.23 7.31
N ASN A 616 24.20 41.90 6.27
CA ASN A 616 23.38 42.22 5.09
C ASN A 616 22.89 40.95 4.38
N THR A 617 23.76 39.94 4.23
CA THR A 617 23.34 38.65 3.65
C THR A 617 22.30 37.95 4.52
N HIS A 618 22.45 37.98 5.83
CA HIS A 618 21.47 37.44 6.77
C HIS A 618 20.11 38.14 6.63
N GLU A 619 20.08 39.48 6.58
CA GLU A 619 18.85 40.25 6.41
C GLU A 619 18.14 39.94 5.08
N THR A 620 18.90 39.78 3.99
CA THR A 620 18.32 39.36 2.70
C THR A 620 17.71 37.97 2.76
N LEU A 621 18.39 37.00 3.40
CA LEU A 621 17.87 35.64 3.57
C LEU A 621 16.63 35.61 4.47
N GLU A 622 16.55 36.46 5.49
CA GLU A 622 15.35 36.59 6.33
C GLU A 622 14.16 37.19 5.58
N LYS A 623 14.39 38.19 4.71
CA LYS A 623 13.35 38.74 3.83
C LYS A 623 12.83 37.68 2.86
N GLU A 624 13.71 36.89 2.25
CA GLU A 624 13.34 35.76 1.39
C GLU A 624 12.55 34.69 2.15
N LEU A 625 12.97 34.37 3.38
CA LEU A 625 12.27 33.42 4.24
C LEU A 625 10.85 33.88 4.55
N LYS A 626 10.66 35.15 4.95
CA LYS A 626 9.33 35.73 5.20
C LYS A 626 8.44 35.65 3.96
N GLY A 627 8.97 36.03 2.79
CA GLY A 627 8.22 35.96 1.53
C GLY A 627 7.78 34.54 1.17
N LEU A 628 8.61 33.53 1.43
CA LEU A 628 8.25 32.12 1.22
C LEU A 628 7.26 31.60 2.25
N GLN A 629 7.38 32.01 3.51
CA GLN A 629 6.41 31.67 4.56
C GLN A 629 5.02 32.22 4.23
N GLU A 630 4.92 33.45 3.75
CA GLU A 630 3.64 34.04 3.30
C GLU A 630 3.04 33.34 2.07
N ARG A 631 3.88 32.73 1.21
CA ARG A 631 3.40 31.90 0.10
C ARG A 631 2.93 30.54 0.59
N GLU A 632 3.62 29.94 1.56
CA GLU A 632 3.20 28.67 2.19
C GLU A 632 1.85 28.83 2.91
N THR A 633 1.66 29.92 3.66
CA THR A 633 0.39 30.17 4.37
C THR A 633 -0.76 30.40 3.40
N ARG A 634 -0.55 31.15 2.31
CA ARG A 634 -1.55 31.30 1.24
C ARG A 634 -1.88 29.97 0.57
N ALA A 635 -0.88 29.18 0.20
CA ALA A 635 -1.10 27.87 -0.41
C ALA A 635 -1.80 26.88 0.53
N LYS A 636 -1.54 26.95 1.85
CA LYS A 636 -2.29 26.19 2.87
C LYS A 636 -3.75 26.63 2.95
N ALA A 637 -4.00 27.93 3.03
CA ALA A 637 -5.35 28.47 3.10
C ALA A 637 -6.18 28.10 1.86
N ASP A 638 -5.58 28.16 0.67
CA ASP A 638 -6.20 27.68 -0.58
C ASP A 638 -6.57 26.20 -0.49
N ALA A 639 -5.65 25.35 -0.01
CA ALA A 639 -5.87 23.92 0.11
C ALA A 639 -6.96 23.57 1.13
N GLU A 640 -6.98 24.25 2.27
CA GLU A 640 -8.04 24.13 3.29
C GLU A 640 -9.39 24.58 2.74
N HIS A 641 -9.44 25.69 2.00
CA HIS A 641 -10.68 26.16 1.38
C HIS A 641 -11.24 25.15 0.37
N ILE A 642 -10.39 24.55 -0.47
CA ILE A 642 -10.81 23.51 -1.42
C ILE A 642 -11.24 22.23 -0.69
N SER A 643 -10.58 21.90 0.43
CA SER A 643 -10.96 20.76 1.29
C SER A 643 -12.35 20.95 1.90
N ASN A 644 -12.65 22.14 2.42
CA ASN A 644 -13.97 22.46 2.98
C ASN A 644 -15.06 22.36 1.92
N GLN A 645 -14.81 22.89 0.70
CA GLN A 645 -15.74 22.74 -0.43
C GLN A 645 -15.96 21.27 -0.83
N MET A 646 -14.95 20.41 -0.69
CA MET A 646 -15.11 18.98 -0.91
C MET A 646 -15.98 18.32 0.16
N GLU A 647 -15.86 18.71 1.42
CA GLU A 647 -16.71 18.20 2.50
C GLU A 647 -18.17 18.64 2.33
N GLU A 648 -18.40 19.89 1.94
CA GLU A 648 -19.74 20.40 1.62
C GLU A 648 -20.38 19.59 0.48
N LEU A 649 -19.66 19.39 -0.64
CA LEU A 649 -20.14 18.58 -1.76
C LEU A 649 -20.38 17.12 -1.39
N LYS A 650 -19.61 16.58 -0.44
CA LYS A 650 -19.80 15.22 0.08
C LYS A 650 -21.07 15.12 0.92
N ALA A 651 -21.32 16.09 1.80
CA ALA A 651 -22.55 16.17 2.58
C ALA A 651 -23.77 16.31 1.65
N GLU A 652 -23.69 17.14 0.61
CA GLU A 652 -24.74 17.25 -0.40
C GLU A 652 -24.97 15.92 -1.14
N ALA A 653 -23.91 15.21 -1.52
CA ALA A 653 -24.03 13.91 -2.18
C ALA A 653 -24.68 12.84 -1.29
N GLU A 654 -24.37 12.84 0.01
CA GLU A 654 -24.99 11.94 1.00
C GLU A 654 -26.48 12.27 1.20
N ASP A 655 -26.87 13.54 1.25
CA ASP A 655 -28.27 13.97 1.33
C ASP A 655 -29.07 13.57 0.06
N TRP A 656 -28.49 13.76 -1.13
CA TRP A 656 -29.12 13.29 -2.37
C TRP A 656 -29.23 11.77 -2.45
N LYS A 657 -28.28 11.05 -1.85
CA LYS A 657 -28.29 9.58 -1.80
C LYS A 657 -29.41 9.07 -0.89
N LEU A 658 -29.57 9.67 0.30
CA LEU A 658 -30.69 9.37 1.19
C LEU A 658 -32.05 9.57 0.47
N LYS A 659 -32.23 10.70 -0.21
CA LYS A 659 -33.44 10.99 -1.01
C LYS A 659 -33.66 10.01 -2.17
N SER A 660 -32.57 9.50 -2.76
CA SER A 660 -32.63 8.46 -3.80
C SER A 660 -33.07 7.11 -3.24
N ASP A 661 -32.54 6.72 -2.07
CA ASP A 661 -32.86 5.45 -1.41
C ASP A 661 -34.32 5.46 -0.90
N GLU A 662 -34.80 6.58 -0.36
CA GLU A 662 -36.22 6.79 -0.03
C GLU A 662 -37.11 6.63 -1.26
N CYS A 663 -36.74 7.23 -2.40
CA CYS A 663 -37.50 7.02 -3.64
C CYS A 663 -37.48 5.57 -4.13
N GLU A 664 -36.38 4.84 -3.94
CA GLU A 664 -36.29 3.43 -4.30
C GLU A 664 -37.24 2.56 -3.47
N THR A 665 -37.30 2.79 -2.16
CA THR A 665 -38.27 2.10 -1.28
C THR A 665 -39.71 2.39 -1.68
N ALA A 666 -40.04 3.66 -2.00
CA ALA A 666 -41.37 4.03 -2.49
C ALA A 666 -41.70 3.37 -3.84
N ILE A 667 -40.72 3.23 -4.74
CA ILE A 667 -40.89 2.52 -6.02
C ILE A 667 -41.15 1.03 -5.79
N GLU A 668 -40.50 0.39 -4.82
CA GLU A 668 -40.75 -1.01 -4.48
C GLU A 668 -42.15 -1.24 -3.90
N GLU A 669 -42.61 -0.35 -3.02
CA GLU A 669 -43.98 -0.39 -2.48
C GLU A 669 -45.04 -0.19 -3.57
N LEU A 670 -44.87 0.83 -4.42
CA LEU A 670 -45.78 1.08 -5.53
C LEU A 670 -45.77 -0.05 -6.56
N LYS A 671 -44.63 -0.71 -6.81
CA LYS A 671 -44.57 -1.93 -7.64
C LYS A 671 -45.42 -3.05 -7.05
N LYS A 672 -45.31 -3.32 -5.74
CA LYS A 672 -46.13 -4.35 -5.08
C LYS A 672 -47.62 -4.05 -5.17
N GLN A 673 -48.00 -2.78 -4.99
CA GLN A 673 -49.38 -2.34 -5.16
C GLN A 673 -49.84 -2.55 -6.60
N ASN A 674 -49.03 -2.13 -7.58
CA ASN A 674 -49.36 -2.27 -9.00
C ASN A 674 -49.50 -3.74 -9.42
N ASP A 675 -48.62 -4.63 -8.95
CA ASP A 675 -48.72 -6.07 -9.20
C ASP A 675 -50.03 -6.66 -8.62
N SER A 676 -50.47 -6.18 -7.45
CA SER A 676 -51.72 -6.60 -6.82
C SER A 676 -52.96 -6.10 -7.59
N VAL A 677 -52.94 -4.87 -8.07
CA VAL A 677 -54.02 -4.26 -8.86
C VAL A 677 -54.08 -4.91 -10.26
N ALA A 678 -52.93 -5.16 -10.89
CA ALA A 678 -52.84 -5.88 -12.16
C ALA A 678 -53.39 -7.33 -12.05
N ALA A 679 -53.13 -8.01 -10.93
CA ALA A 679 -53.70 -9.33 -10.68
C ALA A 679 -55.22 -9.29 -10.47
N ALA A 680 -55.74 -8.26 -9.78
CA ALA A 680 -57.18 -8.03 -9.62
C ALA A 680 -57.85 -7.72 -10.98
N LEU A 681 -57.22 -6.88 -11.80
CA LEU A 681 -57.65 -6.57 -13.17
C LEU A 681 -57.74 -7.82 -14.04
N ALA A 682 -56.71 -8.67 -14.05
CA ALA A 682 -56.70 -9.90 -14.83
C ALA A 682 -57.81 -10.89 -14.41
N LYS A 683 -58.21 -10.86 -13.12
CA LYS A 683 -59.30 -11.67 -12.59
C LYS A 683 -60.68 -11.14 -13.02
N LEU A 684 -60.89 -9.83 -12.90
CA LEU A 684 -62.12 -9.16 -13.35
C LEU A 684 -62.30 -9.27 -14.87
N ASP A 685 -61.23 -9.10 -15.66
CA ASP A 685 -61.28 -9.23 -17.13
C ASP A 685 -61.67 -10.65 -17.56
N ARG A 686 -61.22 -11.67 -16.82
CA ARG A 686 -61.66 -13.06 -17.01
C ARG A 686 -63.13 -13.28 -16.63
N GLN A 687 -63.60 -12.68 -15.53
CA GLN A 687 -65.01 -12.82 -15.12
C GLN A 687 -65.96 -12.20 -16.13
N VAL A 688 -65.65 -11.00 -16.62
CA VAL A 688 -66.43 -10.35 -17.68
C VAL A 688 -66.44 -11.21 -18.95
N LYS A 689 -65.29 -11.73 -19.40
CA LYS A 689 -65.18 -12.61 -20.58
C LYS A 689 -65.89 -13.97 -20.46
N LEU A 690 -66.20 -14.42 -19.26
CA LEU A 690 -66.92 -15.68 -19.02
C LEU A 690 -68.44 -15.49 -18.98
N LYS A 691 -68.90 -14.28 -18.68
CA LYS A 691 -70.32 -13.91 -18.59
C LYS A 691 -70.87 -13.34 -19.89
N VAL A 692 -70.00 -12.75 -20.73
CA VAL A 692 -70.24 -12.45 -22.16
C VAL A 692 -70.13 -13.74 -22.95
#